data_AF-A0A367RSD2-F1
#
_entry.id   AF-A0A367RSD2-F1
#
_cell.length_a   1.000
_cell.length_b   1.000
_cell.length_c   1.000
_cell.angle_alpha   90.00
_cell.angle_beta   90.00
_cell.angle_gamma   90.00
#
_symmetry.space_group_name_H-M   'P 1'
#
loop_
_entity.id
_entity.type
_entity.pdbx_description
1 polymer ?
#
loop_
_entity_poly.entity_id
_entity_poly.type
_entity_poly.pdbx_seq_one_letter_code
_entity_poly.pdbx_strand_id
1 'polypeptide(L)'
;MSNDDWLSGDFGFDGDSSDRTIETEGELLTLKLLREAIQSQNPDDKVMADFGEYVLPNLLRIAIGVTAKGGKFFDEIDQQREAEGKTKVRRDNAADQSLNTHLLNGLFPANLIEKRLEKLNTTVQRVVKERERRLVIAGFILHDFEKFPDVPENCRKLPLTEHREIIDKKVHQLGLDNFINPENPEAYREYLDDLLCMAYNAQRRWDTNWNFSEFGLNPLLKDRTLRSLSDLTCLADSLASIVKHPQDAEHPRLKEIIHSLSDGQLKFTYHSIAENRGILTNVVNNALIQAHTSLNTDEHTYYEPLLYLPTGVIYLSSRNAPAISPEDLPDRVVNSIKSLCAGQLRLRQTGFSRDGKGMKYAEYYNLFFDDIGLMKVALDATLRILNPNKSSVAKSRSENLNKFQQQKVLSADYDFKFEDDIRIDQIAEFGDLVSRKIWEETVNHVNSARKKDKKLPAVPDFDLTHKVAEFWNLAECLPQIREIQRINESLKENKLKGNTGGVPYEWYYLAAKYLEHHPGIEDVREACQQVINYLTTLIYPIISQYQLPDGWDDLRLWVKRVVMLPGTNQEPSVQTQVETFLNELDNYNAAKKAGRGKQLICSISHSAYTVTEQMESAVLFTPQVYTNKQMLGGSNAKRNISSIAGVEMMLRQILMNQTQAVGKRFEDGKYRYLYFYPTYYFTPETNKFLQKAYNGIAQTRFDTSVRNHFISKDLQANLGRDRYQSVDSFLIDENLQRDKDRTFKLSYPEDQPLTFYFMALPPGRDSTDTESWVMPTWLAFAFPMILDVKTVVSESPIPPFNDGAEFEESVFLDSAPHAFRALVRRDRFRLDYILEGWNENGIQYPAPLNVLTAAYAIHLDVNARQGKTGYDANWGRFTELAKDFETSPLYVFSYLNRWVRNQGSETARIEKIRLYAYHFYPCFDPYVKYDNNMEQLIVGEASNLNHPKKLTDLYRKFYRANKRYNPKSNAVLKPIDIAAETILKAESSVFQGETLVVAVAAEVFKLMDRVHASTAEGHWIISKREEERQAVLDFARYFVTEVFEKSFAGDRARLTGRQVNLIRHTCEFIYRLEDDKENSARNEQSTESNDDGNQ
;
A
#
# COMPACT_ATOMS: atom_id res chain seq x y z
N MET A 1 11.47 -29.09 12.92
CA MET A 1 12.85 -29.62 12.95
C MET A 1 13.59 -28.96 11.80
N SER A 2 14.76 -28.40 12.11
CA SER A 2 15.65 -27.53 11.30
C SER A 2 15.01 -26.25 10.74
N ASN A 3 15.48 -25.10 11.24
CA ASN A 3 14.96 -23.74 10.99
C ASN A 3 15.97 -22.87 10.22
N ASP A 4 16.98 -23.47 9.58
CA ASP A 4 18.21 -22.76 9.15
C ASP A 4 18.49 -22.77 7.62
N ASP A 5 17.65 -23.34 6.78
CA ASP A 5 17.98 -23.54 5.34
C ASP A 5 17.65 -22.37 4.39
N TRP A 6 17.13 -21.23 4.89
CA TRP A 6 16.82 -20.04 4.05
C TRP A 6 17.93 -18.97 4.03
N LEU A 7 19.04 -19.20 4.72
CA LEU A 7 20.11 -18.21 4.90
C LEU A 7 21.35 -18.42 3.99
N SER A 8 21.39 -19.46 3.16
CA SER A 8 22.51 -19.71 2.24
C SER A 8 22.23 -19.15 0.84
N GLY A 9 22.12 -17.83 0.74
CA GLY A 9 22.38 -17.13 -0.52
C GLY A 9 23.78 -16.55 -0.44
N ASP A 10 24.65 -16.92 -1.36
CA ASP A 10 25.97 -16.30 -1.47
C ASP A 10 25.79 -14.88 -2.03
N PHE A 11 25.88 -13.89 -1.15
CA PHE A 11 25.54 -12.49 -1.43
C PHE A 11 26.80 -11.67 -1.68
N GLY A 12 27.44 -11.89 -2.83
CA GLY A 12 28.12 -10.89 -3.68
C GLY A 12 28.96 -9.78 -3.04
N PHE A 13 29.62 -10.01 -1.91
CA PHE A 13 30.63 -9.07 -1.38
C PHE A 13 32.05 -9.41 -1.86
N ASP A 14 32.27 -10.58 -2.44
CA ASP A 14 33.53 -10.96 -3.08
C ASP A 14 33.39 -10.90 -4.60
N GLY A 15 34.33 -10.20 -5.23
CA GLY A 15 34.53 -10.27 -6.66
C GLY A 15 35.13 -11.61 -7.02
N ASP A 16 34.29 -12.63 -7.18
CA ASP A 16 34.60 -13.80 -8.01
C ASP A 16 33.30 -14.41 -8.57
N SER A 17 33.44 -14.93 -9.78
CA SER A 17 32.39 -15.40 -10.69
C SER A 17 31.37 -16.36 -10.05
N SER A 18 30.12 -15.93 -9.94
CA SER A 18 28.98 -16.85 -9.85
C SER A 18 28.08 -16.71 -11.07
N ASP A 19 27.99 -17.81 -11.82
CA ASP A 19 27.06 -18.08 -12.92
C ASP A 19 25.61 -18.06 -12.39
N ARG A 20 25.07 -16.87 -12.17
CA ARG A 20 23.63 -16.65 -12.27
C ARG A 20 23.37 -16.01 -13.61
N THR A 21 23.06 -16.92 -14.53
CA THR A 21 22.52 -16.73 -15.87
C THR A 21 21.63 -15.50 -15.96
N ILE A 22 21.85 -14.75 -17.03
CA ILE A 22 21.02 -13.68 -17.57
C ILE A 22 19.54 -14.06 -17.43
N GLU A 23 18.78 -13.33 -16.61
CA GLU A 23 17.33 -13.33 -16.75
C GLU A 23 17.02 -12.64 -18.09
N THR A 24 16.76 -13.45 -19.11
CA THR A 24 15.97 -13.04 -20.28
C THR A 24 14.73 -12.30 -19.80
N GLU A 25 14.38 -11.18 -20.43
CA GLU A 25 13.16 -10.41 -20.14
C GLU A 25 11.95 -11.34 -20.06
N GLY A 26 11.58 -11.72 -18.84
CA GLY A 26 10.39 -12.50 -18.55
C GLY A 26 9.16 -11.67 -18.85
N GLU A 27 8.09 -12.35 -19.26
CA GLU A 27 6.79 -11.72 -19.43
C GLU A 27 6.34 -11.03 -18.13
N LEU A 28 5.81 -9.80 -18.22
CA LEU A 28 5.32 -9.05 -17.05
C LEU A 28 4.29 -9.88 -16.28
N LEU A 29 4.50 -10.02 -14.96
CA LEU A 29 3.60 -10.80 -14.12
C LEU A 29 2.19 -10.20 -14.12
N THR A 30 2.11 -8.87 -14.10
CA THR A 30 0.85 -8.13 -14.23
C THR A 30 0.10 -8.43 -15.54
N LEU A 31 0.81 -8.52 -16.67
CA LEU A 31 0.23 -8.91 -17.96
C LEU A 31 -0.31 -10.34 -17.92
N LYS A 32 0.44 -11.28 -17.33
CA LYS A 32 -0.04 -12.65 -17.10
C LYS A 32 -1.32 -12.68 -16.25
N LEU A 33 -1.30 -12.05 -15.09
CA LEU A 33 -2.46 -12.04 -14.17
C LEU A 33 -3.70 -11.40 -14.81
N LEU A 34 -3.52 -10.33 -15.59
CA LEU A 34 -4.63 -9.65 -16.26
C LEU A 34 -5.20 -10.48 -17.42
N ARG A 35 -4.37 -11.15 -18.22
CA ARG A 35 -4.85 -12.10 -19.26
C ARG A 35 -5.64 -13.25 -18.65
N GLU A 36 -5.15 -13.83 -17.57
CA GLU A 36 -5.89 -14.87 -16.85
C GLU A 36 -7.22 -14.35 -16.29
N ALA A 37 -7.25 -13.11 -15.79
CA ALA A 37 -8.48 -12.49 -15.31
C ALA A 37 -9.49 -12.31 -16.45
N ILE A 38 -9.07 -11.77 -17.61
CA ILE A 38 -9.89 -11.61 -18.81
C ILE A 38 -10.47 -12.95 -19.26
N GLN A 39 -9.62 -13.97 -19.41
CA GLN A 39 -10.03 -15.31 -19.85
C GLN A 39 -11.04 -15.94 -18.88
N SER A 40 -10.82 -15.77 -17.58
CA SER A 40 -11.70 -16.36 -16.56
C SER A 40 -13.07 -15.68 -16.43
N GLN A 41 -13.17 -14.37 -16.75
CA GLN A 41 -14.43 -13.64 -16.75
C GLN A 41 -15.16 -13.73 -18.09
N ASN A 42 -14.44 -14.07 -19.16
CA ASN A 42 -14.98 -14.26 -20.50
C ASN A 42 -14.67 -15.67 -21.01
N PRO A 43 -15.17 -16.74 -20.34
CA PRO A 43 -14.97 -18.10 -20.81
C PRO A 43 -15.58 -18.24 -22.21
N ASP A 44 -14.88 -19.00 -23.08
CA ASP A 44 -15.26 -19.29 -24.45
C ASP A 44 -15.39 -18.06 -25.39
N ASP A 45 -14.84 -16.91 -24.99
CA ASP A 45 -14.86 -15.68 -25.77
C ASP A 45 -13.56 -15.46 -26.54
N LYS A 46 -13.51 -15.95 -27.79
CA LYS A 46 -12.31 -15.88 -28.61
C LYS A 46 -11.84 -14.44 -28.89
N VAL A 47 -12.76 -13.48 -29.01
CA VAL A 47 -12.40 -12.07 -29.24
C VAL A 47 -11.67 -11.50 -28.03
N MET A 48 -12.17 -11.74 -26.81
CA MET A 48 -11.49 -11.25 -25.60
C MET A 48 -10.18 -11.99 -25.33
N ALA A 49 -10.08 -13.27 -25.68
CA ALA A 49 -8.81 -13.99 -25.64
C ALA A 49 -7.77 -13.39 -26.60
N ASP A 50 -8.17 -13.08 -27.83
CA ASP A 50 -7.29 -12.45 -28.83
C ASP A 50 -6.92 -11.02 -28.45
N PHE A 51 -7.82 -10.27 -27.81
CA PHE A 51 -7.50 -8.94 -27.24
C PHE A 51 -6.40 -9.05 -26.17
N GLY A 52 -6.54 -10.03 -25.27
CA GLY A 52 -5.55 -10.30 -24.23
C GLY A 52 -4.18 -10.69 -24.80
N GLU A 53 -4.14 -11.37 -25.94
CA GLU A 53 -2.90 -11.83 -26.56
C GLU A 53 -2.22 -10.76 -27.43
N TYR A 54 -2.98 -10.12 -28.33
CA TYR A 54 -2.40 -9.23 -29.34
C TYR A 54 -2.33 -7.76 -28.89
N VAL A 55 -3.34 -7.29 -28.16
CA VAL A 55 -3.51 -5.85 -27.89
C VAL A 55 -2.99 -5.46 -26.51
N LEU A 56 -3.35 -6.23 -25.49
CA LEU A 56 -3.05 -5.90 -24.11
C LEU A 56 -1.55 -5.71 -23.80
N PRO A 57 -0.60 -6.56 -24.29
CA PRO A 57 0.82 -6.38 -24.00
C PRO A 57 1.36 -5.04 -24.52
N ASN A 58 0.94 -4.67 -25.74
CA ASN A 58 1.35 -3.43 -26.37
C ASN A 58 0.72 -2.20 -25.70
N LEU A 59 -0.55 -2.31 -25.32
CA LEU A 59 -1.27 -1.25 -24.62
C LEU A 59 -0.60 -0.90 -23.28
N LEU A 60 -0.36 -1.92 -22.43
CA LEU A 60 0.25 -1.72 -21.11
C LEU A 60 1.65 -1.07 -21.19
N ARG A 61 2.42 -1.40 -22.23
CA ARG A 61 3.74 -0.83 -22.47
C ARG A 61 3.69 0.64 -22.90
N ILE A 62 2.78 1.00 -23.82
CA ILE A 62 2.75 2.34 -24.43
C ILE A 62 2.08 3.37 -23.50
N ALA A 63 1.06 2.97 -22.76
CA ALA A 63 0.23 3.88 -21.96
C ALA A 63 0.65 4.00 -20.48
N ILE A 64 1.79 3.43 -20.09
CA ILE A 64 2.30 3.52 -18.72
C ILE A 64 2.57 4.97 -18.29
N GLY A 65 1.99 5.37 -17.16
CA GLY A 65 2.13 6.70 -16.58
C GLY A 65 1.50 7.82 -17.42
N VAL A 66 0.77 7.47 -18.49
CA VAL A 66 0.08 8.42 -19.36
C VAL A 66 -1.29 8.72 -18.79
N THR A 67 -1.63 10.01 -18.71
CA THR A 67 -2.93 10.48 -18.22
C THR A 67 -3.92 10.61 -19.39
N ALA A 68 -5.06 9.93 -19.30
CA ALA A 68 -6.22 10.23 -20.14
C ALA A 68 -6.93 11.50 -19.64
N LYS A 69 -7.06 11.61 -18.31
CA LYS A 69 -7.67 12.74 -17.60
C LYS A 69 -6.80 13.18 -16.43
N GLY A 70 -6.97 14.45 -16.03
CA GLY A 70 -6.18 15.05 -14.96
C GLY A 70 -4.75 15.39 -15.41
N GLY A 71 -3.78 15.21 -14.52
CA GLY A 71 -2.36 15.46 -14.77
C GLY A 71 -2.00 16.93 -15.02
N LYS A 72 -0.85 17.13 -15.67
CA LYS A 72 -0.24 18.40 -16.07
C LYS A 72 -1.16 19.30 -16.87
N PHE A 73 -2.09 18.72 -17.63
CA PHE A 73 -3.05 19.45 -18.44
C PHE A 73 -3.83 20.52 -17.64
N PHE A 74 -4.21 20.22 -16.40
CA PHE A 74 -4.91 21.21 -15.56
C PHE A 74 -3.98 22.31 -15.07
N ASP A 75 -2.72 21.99 -14.80
CA ASP A 75 -1.73 22.96 -14.37
C ASP A 75 -1.35 23.90 -15.53
N GLU A 76 -1.24 23.38 -16.76
CA GLU A 76 -1.01 24.16 -17.98
C GLU A 76 -2.18 25.09 -18.31
N ILE A 77 -3.43 24.59 -18.24
CA ILE A 77 -4.60 25.44 -18.48
C ILE A 77 -4.72 26.51 -17.40
N ASP A 78 -4.48 26.17 -16.14
CA ASP A 78 -4.55 27.14 -15.05
C ASP A 78 -3.46 28.21 -15.20
N GLN A 79 -2.24 27.86 -15.60
CA GLN A 79 -1.17 28.81 -15.93
C GLN A 79 -1.56 29.71 -17.11
N GLN A 80 -2.11 29.13 -18.19
CA GLN A 80 -2.58 29.90 -19.34
C GLN A 80 -3.69 30.88 -18.94
N ARG A 81 -4.67 30.42 -18.15
CA ARG A 81 -5.77 31.26 -17.68
C ARG A 81 -5.30 32.36 -16.74
N GLU A 82 -4.37 32.07 -15.84
CA GLU A 82 -3.76 33.06 -14.96
C GLU A 82 -3.02 34.14 -15.77
N ALA A 83 -2.25 33.74 -16.79
CA ALA A 83 -1.62 34.67 -17.73
C ALA A 83 -2.65 35.52 -18.51
N GLU A 84 -3.83 34.97 -18.81
CA GLU A 84 -4.96 35.66 -19.44
C GLU A 84 -5.84 36.46 -18.44
N GLY A 85 -5.50 36.48 -17.14
CA GLY A 85 -6.28 37.15 -16.09
C GLY A 85 -7.64 36.50 -15.78
N LYS A 86 -7.82 35.23 -16.15
CA LYS A 86 -9.03 34.42 -15.96
C LYS A 86 -8.95 33.58 -14.68
N THR A 87 -10.11 33.19 -14.17
CA THR A 87 -10.20 32.26 -13.03
C THR A 87 -9.84 30.83 -13.45
N LYS A 88 -9.27 30.09 -12.51
CA LYS A 88 -8.93 28.66 -12.65
C LYS A 88 -10.13 27.82 -13.08
N VAL A 89 -9.86 26.69 -13.72
CA VAL A 89 -10.91 25.78 -14.21
C VAL A 89 -11.65 25.12 -13.04
N ARG A 90 -12.95 24.81 -13.23
CA ARG A 90 -13.69 23.94 -12.30
C ARG A 90 -12.97 22.60 -12.16
N ARG A 91 -12.84 22.14 -10.92
CA ARG A 91 -12.02 20.96 -10.57
C ARG A 91 -12.81 19.64 -10.51
N ASP A 92 -14.11 19.67 -10.80
CA ASP A 92 -14.98 18.49 -10.75
C ASP A 92 -14.53 17.34 -11.68
N ASN A 93 -13.73 17.65 -12.72
CA ASN A 93 -13.15 16.69 -13.67
C ASN A 93 -11.61 16.69 -13.66
N ALA A 94 -10.99 17.24 -12.61
CA ALA A 94 -9.54 17.34 -12.49
C ALA A 94 -8.88 16.07 -11.94
N ALA A 95 -9.67 15.05 -11.57
CA ALA A 95 -9.13 13.80 -11.06
C ALA A 95 -8.35 13.03 -12.13
N ASP A 96 -7.19 12.52 -11.72
CA ASP A 96 -6.32 11.72 -12.57
C ASP A 96 -6.98 10.39 -12.94
N GLN A 97 -6.84 10.05 -14.23
CA GLN A 97 -7.13 8.73 -14.75
C GLN A 97 -6.07 8.31 -15.76
N SER A 98 -5.46 7.15 -15.56
CA SER A 98 -4.48 6.61 -16.51
C SER A 98 -5.15 6.23 -17.83
N LEU A 99 -4.41 6.31 -18.93
CA LEU A 99 -4.92 5.92 -20.25
C LEU A 99 -5.25 4.41 -20.31
N ASN A 100 -4.42 3.56 -19.69
CA ASN A 100 -4.73 2.14 -19.50
C ASN A 100 -6.08 1.95 -18.81
N THR A 101 -6.28 2.59 -17.65
CA THR A 101 -7.54 2.49 -16.91
C THR A 101 -8.70 2.99 -17.75
N HIS A 102 -8.60 4.16 -18.39
CA HIS A 102 -9.69 4.73 -19.19
C HIS A 102 -10.16 3.74 -20.28
N LEU A 103 -9.21 3.14 -21.00
CA LEU A 103 -9.50 2.18 -22.05
C LEU A 103 -10.02 0.85 -21.48
N LEU A 104 -9.40 0.27 -20.46
CA LEU A 104 -9.85 -1.01 -19.90
C LEU A 104 -11.19 -0.89 -19.15
N ASN A 105 -11.37 0.16 -18.37
CA ASN A 105 -12.63 0.43 -17.66
C ASN A 105 -13.78 0.80 -18.59
N GLY A 106 -13.52 1.31 -19.79
CA GLY A 106 -14.56 1.48 -20.81
C GLY A 106 -14.86 0.18 -21.56
N LEU A 107 -13.82 -0.55 -21.96
CA LEU A 107 -13.92 -1.76 -22.78
C LEU A 107 -14.67 -2.89 -22.08
N PHE A 108 -14.23 -3.28 -20.88
CA PHE A 108 -14.76 -4.46 -20.20
C PHE A 108 -16.27 -4.39 -19.88
N PRO A 109 -16.82 -3.29 -19.32
CA PRO A 109 -18.25 -3.23 -19.09
C PRO A 109 -19.04 -3.08 -20.39
N ALA A 110 -18.51 -2.38 -21.41
CA ALA A 110 -19.15 -2.33 -22.72
C ALA A 110 -19.22 -3.72 -23.37
N ASN A 111 -18.17 -4.53 -23.20
CA ASN A 111 -18.11 -5.91 -23.64
C ASN A 111 -19.15 -6.80 -22.93
N LEU A 112 -19.28 -6.70 -21.60
CA LEU A 112 -20.32 -7.40 -20.85
C LEU A 112 -21.73 -7.02 -21.30
N ILE A 113 -21.97 -5.73 -21.53
CA ILE A 113 -23.24 -5.23 -22.05
C ILE A 113 -23.50 -5.79 -23.45
N GLU A 114 -22.50 -5.77 -24.35
CA GLU A 114 -22.64 -6.30 -25.71
C GLU A 114 -23.00 -7.80 -25.71
N LYS A 115 -22.32 -8.62 -24.89
CA LYS A 115 -22.66 -10.03 -24.69
C LYS A 115 -24.08 -10.22 -24.14
N ARG A 116 -24.53 -9.32 -23.26
CA ARG A 116 -25.92 -9.33 -22.79
C ARG A 116 -26.89 -9.01 -23.92
N LEU A 117 -26.56 -8.04 -24.78
CA LEU A 117 -27.36 -7.64 -25.93
C LEU A 117 -27.46 -8.75 -26.97
N GLU A 118 -26.39 -9.54 -27.17
CA GLU A 118 -26.37 -10.70 -28.07
C GLU A 118 -27.40 -11.77 -27.67
N LYS A 119 -27.66 -11.93 -26.37
CA LYS A 119 -28.65 -12.87 -25.83
C LYS A 119 -30.09 -12.34 -25.88
N LEU A 120 -30.28 -11.06 -26.21
CA LEU A 120 -31.58 -10.42 -26.28
C LEU A 120 -31.99 -10.19 -27.74
N ASN A 121 -33.30 -10.07 -27.97
CA ASN A 121 -33.82 -9.75 -29.30
C ASN A 121 -33.66 -8.24 -29.60
N THR A 122 -32.43 -7.79 -29.85
CA THR A 122 -32.06 -6.38 -30.02
C THR A 122 -31.55 -6.07 -31.43
N THR A 123 -31.44 -4.79 -31.78
CA THR A 123 -30.75 -4.37 -33.01
C THR A 123 -29.29 -4.81 -33.03
N VAL A 124 -28.59 -4.68 -31.90
CA VAL A 124 -27.17 -5.08 -31.76
C VAL A 124 -26.98 -6.55 -32.11
N GLN A 125 -27.81 -7.45 -31.55
CA GLN A 125 -27.78 -8.89 -31.86
C GLN A 125 -27.86 -9.21 -33.36
N ARG A 126 -28.58 -8.40 -34.14
CA ARG A 126 -28.79 -8.61 -35.59
C ARG A 126 -27.62 -8.12 -36.43
N VAL A 127 -26.91 -7.08 -35.99
CA VAL A 127 -25.93 -6.35 -36.81
C VAL A 127 -24.49 -6.50 -36.35
N VAL A 128 -24.26 -6.83 -35.09
CA VAL A 128 -22.92 -7.05 -34.51
C VAL A 128 -22.65 -8.55 -34.50
N LYS A 129 -21.64 -8.97 -35.26
CA LYS A 129 -21.06 -10.31 -35.26
C LYS A 129 -19.59 -10.19 -34.90
N GLU A 130 -18.85 -11.30 -34.93
CA GLU A 130 -17.45 -11.33 -34.49
C GLU A 130 -16.58 -10.25 -35.15
N ARG A 131 -16.67 -10.07 -36.48
CA ARG A 131 -15.90 -9.04 -37.20
C ARG A 131 -16.24 -7.64 -36.72
N GLU A 132 -17.52 -7.30 -36.65
CA GLU A 132 -17.99 -5.99 -36.19
C GLU A 132 -17.59 -5.75 -34.73
N ARG A 133 -17.58 -6.79 -33.90
CA ARG A 133 -17.13 -6.75 -32.51
C ARG A 133 -15.63 -6.48 -32.39
N ARG A 134 -14.80 -7.10 -33.23
CA ARG A 134 -13.35 -6.78 -33.32
C ARG A 134 -13.13 -5.33 -33.77
N LEU A 135 -13.88 -4.86 -34.77
CA LEU A 135 -13.78 -3.48 -35.27
C LEU A 135 -14.18 -2.45 -34.22
N VAL A 136 -15.26 -2.66 -33.45
CA VAL A 136 -15.67 -1.69 -32.42
C VAL A 136 -14.69 -1.65 -31.24
N ILE A 137 -14.12 -2.80 -30.85
CA ILE A 137 -13.06 -2.83 -29.83
C ILE A 137 -11.85 -2.04 -30.32
N ALA A 138 -11.39 -2.28 -31.56
CA ALA A 138 -10.27 -1.54 -32.14
C ALA A 138 -10.58 -0.03 -32.26
N GLY A 139 -11.77 0.33 -32.74
CA GLY A 139 -12.22 1.72 -32.85
C GLY A 139 -12.28 2.42 -31.49
N PHE A 140 -12.68 1.72 -30.43
CA PHE A 140 -12.66 2.26 -29.07
C PHE A 140 -11.25 2.40 -28.52
N ILE A 141 -10.34 1.43 -28.70
CA ILE A 141 -8.95 1.59 -28.25
C ILE A 141 -8.28 2.82 -28.90
N LEU A 142 -8.69 3.15 -30.14
CA LEU A 142 -8.18 4.29 -30.89
C LEU A 142 -8.92 5.61 -30.65
N HIS A 143 -9.99 5.64 -29.83
CA HIS A 143 -10.88 6.81 -29.79
C HIS A 143 -10.21 8.11 -29.34
N ASP A 144 -9.29 8.01 -28.37
CA ASP A 144 -8.49 9.10 -27.80
C ASP A 144 -7.03 9.00 -28.27
N PHE A 145 -6.82 8.75 -29.57
CA PHE A 145 -5.48 8.54 -30.12
C PHE A 145 -4.52 9.72 -29.88
N GLU A 146 -5.02 10.93 -29.65
CA GLU A 146 -4.22 12.11 -29.29
C GLU A 146 -3.53 12.01 -27.92
N LYS A 147 -3.97 11.06 -27.06
CA LYS A 147 -3.42 10.89 -25.72
C LYS A 147 -2.17 10.02 -25.69
N PHE A 148 -1.86 9.32 -26.78
CA PHE A 148 -0.65 8.50 -26.84
C PHE A 148 0.62 9.39 -26.90
N PRO A 149 1.70 9.03 -26.18
CA PRO A 149 2.84 9.92 -25.94
C PRO A 149 3.68 10.25 -27.18
N ASP A 150 3.63 9.41 -28.21
CA ASP A 150 4.35 9.55 -29.48
C ASP A 150 3.49 10.20 -30.59
N VAL A 151 2.27 10.65 -30.26
CA VAL A 151 1.41 11.38 -31.19
C VAL A 151 1.70 12.90 -31.08
N PRO A 152 1.76 13.63 -32.22
CA PRO A 152 2.04 15.06 -32.19
C PRO A 152 1.05 15.85 -31.32
N GLU A 153 1.54 16.86 -30.62
CA GLU A 153 0.68 17.80 -29.91
C GLU A 153 -0.34 18.45 -30.87
N ASN A 154 -1.57 18.65 -30.40
CA ASN A 154 -2.67 19.19 -31.20
C ASN A 154 -2.98 18.37 -32.47
N CYS A 155 -2.68 17.07 -32.51
CA CYS A 155 -2.89 16.25 -33.71
C CYS A 155 -4.29 16.34 -34.30
N ARG A 156 -5.34 16.59 -33.50
CA ARG A 156 -6.73 16.75 -33.96
C ARG A 156 -6.93 17.94 -34.94
N LYS A 157 -5.99 18.89 -35.01
CA LYS A 157 -6.01 20.02 -35.96
C LYS A 157 -5.35 19.67 -37.30
N LEU A 158 -4.77 18.48 -37.44
CA LEU A 158 -4.09 18.05 -38.65
C LEU A 158 -5.10 17.67 -39.74
N PRO A 159 -4.69 17.65 -41.02
CA PRO A 159 -5.51 17.14 -42.11
C PRO A 159 -5.90 15.68 -41.91
N LEU A 160 -7.05 15.27 -42.47
CA LEU A 160 -7.55 13.89 -42.36
C LEU A 160 -6.57 12.84 -42.91
N THR A 161 -5.74 13.18 -43.89
CA THR A 161 -4.68 12.28 -44.41
C THR A 161 -3.67 11.93 -43.33
N GLU A 162 -3.27 12.89 -42.51
CA GLU A 162 -2.34 12.66 -41.40
C GLU A 162 -3.02 11.87 -40.27
N HIS A 163 -4.31 12.08 -40.02
CA HIS A 163 -5.06 11.25 -39.09
C HIS A 163 -5.08 9.78 -39.52
N ARG A 164 -5.25 9.48 -40.82
CA ARG A 164 -5.16 8.11 -41.34
C ARG A 164 -3.78 7.50 -41.11
N GLU A 165 -2.71 8.25 -41.31
CA GLU A 165 -1.34 7.80 -41.04
C GLU A 165 -1.09 7.54 -39.55
N ILE A 166 -1.61 8.40 -38.67
CA ILE A 166 -1.52 8.20 -37.22
C ILE A 166 -2.25 6.93 -36.81
N ILE A 167 -3.49 6.73 -37.28
CA ILE A 167 -4.26 5.53 -36.99
C ILE A 167 -3.57 4.28 -37.55
N ASP A 168 -3.06 4.32 -38.78
CA ASP A 168 -2.33 3.20 -39.38
C ASP A 168 -1.12 2.77 -38.53
N LYS A 169 -0.32 3.75 -38.08
CA LYS A 169 0.80 3.48 -37.16
C LYS A 169 0.32 2.91 -35.84
N LYS A 170 -0.76 3.46 -35.27
CA LYS A 170 -1.30 3.01 -33.98
C LYS A 170 -1.86 1.60 -34.05
N VAL A 171 -2.50 1.24 -35.16
CA VAL A 171 -3.02 -0.10 -35.40
C VAL A 171 -1.89 -1.14 -35.29
N HIS A 172 -0.76 -0.91 -35.96
CA HIS A 172 0.40 -1.81 -35.87
C HIS A 172 1.05 -1.79 -34.48
N GLN A 173 1.28 -0.60 -33.90
CA GLN A 173 1.93 -0.48 -32.59
C GLN A 173 1.16 -1.16 -31.46
N LEU A 174 -0.18 -1.15 -31.55
CA LEU A 174 -1.07 -1.76 -30.57
C LEU A 174 -1.42 -3.21 -30.90
N GLY A 175 -0.94 -3.79 -32.01
CA GLY A 175 -1.30 -5.14 -32.44
C GLY A 175 -2.77 -5.30 -32.89
N LEU A 176 -3.43 -4.19 -33.25
CA LEU A 176 -4.82 -4.19 -33.70
C LEU A 176 -5.00 -4.78 -35.09
N ASP A 177 -3.94 -4.76 -35.92
CA ASP A 177 -3.86 -5.43 -37.21
C ASP A 177 -4.16 -6.94 -37.08
N ASN A 178 -3.40 -7.60 -36.21
CA ASN A 178 -3.55 -9.02 -35.90
C ASN A 178 -4.85 -9.30 -35.16
N PHE A 179 -5.31 -8.39 -34.30
CA PHE A 179 -6.57 -8.54 -33.59
C PHE A 179 -7.80 -8.48 -34.50
N ILE A 180 -7.83 -7.54 -35.46
CA ILE A 180 -8.96 -7.35 -36.38
C ILE A 180 -9.08 -8.56 -37.31
N ASN A 181 -7.96 -9.04 -37.85
CA ASN A 181 -7.94 -10.23 -38.68
C ASN A 181 -6.60 -10.99 -38.54
N PRO A 182 -6.54 -12.04 -37.69
CA PRO A 182 -5.32 -12.81 -37.47
C PRO A 182 -4.79 -13.51 -38.73
N GLU A 183 -5.65 -13.86 -39.69
CA GLU A 183 -5.26 -14.56 -40.92
C GLU A 183 -4.71 -13.62 -41.99
N ASN A 184 -5.15 -12.36 -41.96
CA ASN A 184 -4.71 -11.32 -42.88
C ASN A 184 -4.60 -9.97 -42.15
N PRO A 185 -3.45 -9.69 -41.51
CA PRO A 185 -3.24 -8.46 -40.73
C PRO A 185 -3.38 -7.17 -41.55
N GLU A 186 -3.31 -7.23 -42.88
CA GLU A 186 -3.46 -6.04 -43.74
C GLU A 186 -4.94 -5.69 -44.02
N ALA A 187 -5.89 -6.55 -43.64
CA ALA A 187 -7.31 -6.35 -43.92
C ALA A 187 -7.92 -5.13 -43.21
N TYR A 188 -7.32 -4.64 -42.11
CA TYR A 188 -7.85 -3.45 -41.43
C TYR A 188 -7.79 -2.18 -42.31
N ARG A 189 -6.90 -2.14 -43.32
CA ARG A 189 -6.74 -0.96 -44.19
C ARG A 189 -8.02 -0.58 -44.92
N GLU A 190 -8.86 -1.57 -45.25
CA GLU A 190 -10.20 -1.35 -45.83
C GLU A 190 -11.17 -0.66 -44.87
N TYR A 191 -10.92 -0.76 -43.56
CA TYR A 191 -11.77 -0.27 -42.49
C TYR A 191 -11.20 0.99 -41.80
N LEU A 192 -10.14 1.62 -42.32
CA LEU A 192 -9.53 2.80 -41.71
C LEU A 192 -10.55 3.94 -41.47
N ASP A 193 -11.42 4.19 -42.45
CA ASP A 193 -12.45 5.23 -42.33
C ASP A 193 -13.59 4.83 -41.40
N ASP A 194 -13.90 3.52 -41.26
CA ASP A 194 -14.83 3.02 -40.24
C ASP A 194 -14.25 3.19 -38.82
N LEU A 195 -12.96 2.86 -38.62
CA LEU A 195 -12.26 3.04 -37.35
C LEU A 195 -12.21 4.51 -36.94
N LEU A 196 -11.87 5.40 -37.87
CA LEU A 196 -11.90 6.85 -37.66
C LEU A 196 -13.31 7.35 -37.33
N CYS A 197 -14.33 6.86 -38.04
CA CYS A 197 -15.72 7.21 -37.75
C CYS A 197 -16.11 6.81 -36.31
N MET A 198 -15.77 5.60 -35.88
CA MET A 198 -16.04 5.16 -34.50
C MET A 198 -15.26 5.99 -33.48
N ALA A 199 -13.97 6.28 -33.73
CA ALA A 199 -13.12 7.08 -32.87
C ALA A 199 -13.67 8.51 -32.68
N TYR A 200 -14.07 9.19 -33.76
CA TYR A 200 -14.64 10.53 -33.68
C TYR A 200 -15.99 10.57 -32.96
N ASN A 201 -16.81 9.53 -33.15
CA ASN A 201 -18.17 9.47 -32.61
C ASN A 201 -18.26 8.77 -31.24
N ALA A 202 -17.12 8.53 -30.57
CA ALA A 202 -17.08 8.16 -29.16
C ALA A 202 -17.68 9.26 -28.25
N GLN A 203 -17.57 10.52 -28.68
CA GLN A 203 -18.27 11.65 -28.07
C GLN A 203 -19.44 12.15 -28.94
N ARG A 204 -20.41 12.84 -28.32
CA ARG A 204 -21.59 13.41 -29.01
C ARG A 204 -21.60 14.95 -29.08
N ARG A 205 -20.54 15.62 -28.60
CA ARG A 205 -20.54 17.07 -28.38
C ARG A 205 -19.71 17.87 -29.38
N TRP A 206 -18.57 17.34 -29.81
CA TRP A 206 -17.62 17.99 -30.70
C TRP A 206 -17.16 16.98 -31.77
N ASP A 207 -16.88 17.47 -32.98
CA ASP A 207 -16.31 16.69 -34.09
C ASP A 207 -17.05 15.38 -34.43
N THR A 208 -18.39 15.38 -34.31
CA THR A 208 -19.24 14.23 -34.66
C THR A 208 -19.38 14.13 -36.19
N ASN A 209 -18.49 13.38 -36.83
CA ASN A 209 -18.31 13.38 -38.29
C ASN A 209 -19.29 12.45 -39.04
N TRP A 210 -20.61 12.65 -38.87
CA TRP A 210 -21.63 11.86 -39.58
C TRP A 210 -21.90 12.33 -41.02
N ASN A 211 -21.44 13.54 -41.40
CA ASN A 211 -21.54 14.02 -42.78
C ASN A 211 -20.30 13.61 -43.59
N PHE A 212 -20.24 12.34 -43.98
CA PHE A 212 -19.06 11.75 -44.62
C PHE A 212 -18.59 12.50 -45.88
N SER A 213 -19.50 13.05 -46.68
CA SER A 213 -19.16 13.83 -47.88
C SER A 213 -18.45 15.15 -47.57
N GLU A 214 -18.78 15.80 -46.46
CA GLU A 214 -18.18 17.07 -46.05
C GLU A 214 -16.82 16.85 -45.40
N PHE A 215 -16.69 15.77 -44.61
CA PHE A 215 -15.46 15.45 -43.89
C PHE A 215 -14.47 14.59 -44.68
N GLY A 216 -14.87 13.99 -45.80
CA GLY A 216 -14.00 13.17 -46.66
C GLY A 216 -13.73 11.76 -46.13
N LEU A 217 -14.64 11.20 -45.33
CA LEU A 217 -14.62 9.81 -44.88
C LEU A 217 -15.44 8.93 -45.85
N ASN A 218 -15.02 7.68 -46.06
CA ASN A 218 -15.69 6.70 -46.90
C ASN A 218 -15.80 5.34 -46.18
N PRO A 219 -16.58 5.25 -45.08
CA PRO A 219 -16.74 4.00 -44.33
C PRO A 219 -17.38 2.90 -45.19
N LEU A 220 -16.94 1.65 -45.01
CA LEU A 220 -17.42 0.48 -45.75
C LEU A 220 -18.66 -0.14 -45.09
N LEU A 221 -18.80 -0.01 -43.76
CA LEU A 221 -19.92 -0.60 -43.04
C LEU A 221 -21.24 0.13 -43.33
N LYS A 222 -22.34 -0.63 -43.33
CA LYS A 222 -23.69 -0.06 -43.49
C LYS A 222 -24.02 0.87 -42.32
N ASP A 223 -24.75 1.95 -42.62
CA ASP A 223 -25.17 2.98 -41.64
C ASP A 223 -25.72 2.40 -40.32
N ARG A 224 -26.59 1.38 -40.40
CA ARG A 224 -27.19 0.79 -39.20
C ARG A 224 -26.15 0.09 -38.32
N THR A 225 -25.24 -0.66 -38.93
CA THR A 225 -24.14 -1.33 -38.22
C THR A 225 -23.21 -0.28 -37.63
N LEU A 226 -22.74 0.67 -38.44
CA LEU A 226 -21.80 1.70 -38.02
C LEU A 226 -22.37 2.56 -36.86
N ARG A 227 -23.66 2.90 -36.88
CA ARG A 227 -24.34 3.57 -35.76
C ARG A 227 -24.34 2.73 -34.48
N SER A 228 -24.64 1.43 -34.57
CA SER A 228 -24.58 0.54 -33.41
C SER A 228 -23.17 0.42 -32.84
N LEU A 229 -22.13 0.35 -33.70
CA LEU A 229 -20.75 0.31 -33.24
C LEU A 229 -20.33 1.64 -32.59
N SER A 230 -20.63 2.78 -33.21
CA SER A 230 -20.35 4.10 -32.62
C SER A 230 -21.11 4.32 -31.30
N ASP A 231 -22.35 3.83 -31.16
CA ASP A 231 -23.08 3.91 -29.89
C ASP A 231 -22.44 3.02 -28.80
N LEU A 232 -21.90 1.85 -29.15
CA LEU A 232 -21.12 1.01 -28.24
C LEU A 232 -19.80 1.68 -27.82
N THR A 233 -19.07 2.28 -28.77
CA THR A 233 -17.87 3.08 -28.48
C THR A 233 -18.19 4.26 -27.57
N CYS A 234 -19.28 4.96 -27.86
CA CYS A 234 -19.77 6.07 -27.05
C CYS A 234 -20.22 5.62 -25.65
N LEU A 235 -20.78 4.41 -25.52
CA LEU A 235 -21.11 3.82 -24.23
C LEU A 235 -19.83 3.56 -23.41
N ALA A 236 -18.83 2.91 -24.02
CA ALA A 236 -17.55 2.59 -23.38
C ALA A 236 -16.85 3.86 -22.86
N ASP A 237 -16.70 4.89 -23.70
CA ASP A 237 -16.15 6.19 -23.29
C ASP A 237 -17.02 6.84 -22.19
N SER A 238 -18.35 6.83 -22.33
CA SER A 238 -19.25 7.42 -21.34
C SER A 238 -19.14 6.74 -19.97
N LEU A 239 -18.99 5.41 -19.92
CA LEU A 239 -18.79 4.69 -18.67
C LEU A 239 -17.44 5.06 -18.05
N ALA A 240 -16.36 5.11 -18.83
CA ALA A 240 -15.02 5.45 -18.34
C ALA A 240 -14.90 6.93 -17.90
N SER A 241 -15.76 7.80 -18.44
CA SER A 241 -15.66 9.25 -18.28
C SER A 241 -16.63 9.88 -17.28
N ILE A 242 -17.85 9.36 -17.16
CA ILE A 242 -18.93 9.93 -16.36
C ILE A 242 -18.97 9.31 -14.96
N VAL A 243 -18.81 8.00 -14.87
CA VAL A 243 -19.02 7.26 -13.62
C VAL A 243 -17.85 7.46 -12.67
N LYS A 244 -18.12 8.15 -11.56
CA LYS A 244 -17.21 8.36 -10.43
C LYS A 244 -17.83 7.94 -9.11
N HIS A 245 -19.16 7.94 -9.05
CA HIS A 245 -19.95 7.53 -7.91
C HIS A 245 -21.07 6.59 -8.37
N PRO A 246 -21.59 5.69 -7.50
CA PRO A 246 -22.64 4.75 -7.91
C PRO A 246 -23.89 5.44 -8.48
N GLN A 247 -24.23 6.63 -7.98
CA GLN A 247 -25.39 7.42 -8.42
C GLN A 247 -25.28 7.90 -9.88
N ASP A 248 -24.07 7.96 -10.44
CA ASP A 248 -23.86 8.35 -11.83
C ASP A 248 -24.48 7.37 -12.83
N ALA A 249 -24.86 6.16 -12.37
CA ALA A 249 -25.71 5.23 -13.13
C ALA A 249 -27.02 5.89 -13.64
N GLU A 250 -27.48 6.95 -12.97
CA GLU A 250 -28.68 7.68 -13.35
C GLU A 250 -28.45 8.80 -14.38
N HIS A 251 -27.21 9.02 -14.83
CA HIS A 251 -26.86 10.09 -15.76
C HIS A 251 -27.66 9.98 -17.07
N PRO A 252 -28.29 11.06 -17.58
CA PRO A 252 -29.18 11.02 -18.75
C PRO A 252 -28.53 10.40 -20.00
N ARG A 253 -27.27 10.76 -20.28
CA ARG A 253 -26.51 10.19 -21.42
C ARG A 253 -26.39 8.67 -21.35
N LEU A 254 -26.10 8.09 -20.18
CA LEU A 254 -26.00 6.63 -20.02
C LEU A 254 -27.37 5.97 -20.22
N LYS A 255 -28.44 6.57 -19.68
CA LYS A 255 -29.82 6.11 -19.85
C LYS A 255 -30.24 6.10 -21.32
N GLU A 256 -29.93 7.15 -22.06
CA GLU A 256 -30.25 7.26 -23.49
C GLU A 256 -29.51 6.21 -24.34
N ILE A 257 -28.20 6.06 -24.11
CA ILE A 257 -27.37 5.13 -24.89
C ILE A 257 -27.79 3.68 -24.62
N ILE A 258 -27.94 3.27 -23.35
CA ILE A 258 -28.36 1.89 -23.04
C ILE A 258 -29.77 1.61 -23.54
N HIS A 259 -30.67 2.59 -23.52
CA HIS A 259 -32.01 2.46 -24.08
C HIS A 259 -31.95 2.22 -25.59
N SER A 260 -31.14 3.00 -26.32
CA SER A 260 -30.93 2.84 -27.77
C SER A 260 -30.37 1.46 -28.11
N LEU A 261 -29.27 1.05 -27.46
CA LEU A 261 -28.58 -0.20 -27.75
C LEU A 261 -29.42 -1.45 -27.40
N SER A 262 -30.23 -1.37 -26.35
CA SER A 262 -31.05 -2.50 -25.87
C SER A 262 -32.48 -2.54 -26.42
N ASP A 263 -32.83 -1.68 -27.38
CA ASP A 263 -34.22 -1.47 -27.82
C ASP A 263 -35.17 -1.26 -26.61
N GLY A 264 -34.68 -0.58 -25.56
CA GLY A 264 -35.41 -0.26 -24.33
C GLY A 264 -35.63 -1.42 -23.35
N GLN A 265 -34.87 -2.51 -23.46
CA GLN A 265 -35.00 -3.71 -22.60
C GLN A 265 -34.13 -3.65 -21.34
N LEU A 266 -33.04 -2.88 -21.36
CA LEU A 266 -32.07 -2.78 -20.25
C LEU A 266 -32.01 -1.36 -19.66
N LYS A 267 -31.57 -1.27 -18.41
CA LYS A 267 -31.28 -0.02 -17.70
C LYS A 267 -30.13 -0.21 -16.70
N PHE A 268 -29.43 0.87 -16.38
CA PHE A 268 -28.52 0.88 -15.23
C PHE A 268 -29.28 1.11 -13.93
N THR A 269 -28.79 0.50 -12.86
CA THR A 269 -29.21 0.76 -11.48
C THR A 269 -28.00 0.67 -10.56
N TYR A 270 -28.14 0.98 -9.27
CA TYR A 270 -27.01 0.96 -8.35
C TYR A 270 -27.45 0.67 -6.91
N HIS A 271 -26.49 0.44 -6.03
CA HIS A 271 -26.62 0.76 -4.61
C HIS A 271 -25.43 1.61 -4.20
N SER A 272 -25.59 2.38 -3.12
CA SER A 272 -24.48 3.17 -2.54
C SER A 272 -24.50 3.14 -1.02
N ILE A 273 -23.33 3.38 -0.44
CA ILE A 273 -23.05 3.44 0.99
C ILE A 273 -22.45 4.81 1.27
N ALA A 274 -22.98 5.52 2.27
CA ALA A 274 -22.58 6.90 2.55
C ALA A 274 -21.13 7.09 3.05
N GLU A 275 -20.44 6.01 3.42
CA GLU A 275 -19.08 6.06 3.99
C GLU A 275 -18.25 4.81 3.68
N ASN A 276 -16.92 4.97 3.64
CA ASN A 276 -15.95 3.88 3.52
C ASN A 276 -15.24 3.61 4.85
N ARG A 277 -15.50 2.45 5.46
CA ARG A 277 -14.86 2.00 6.71
C ARG A 277 -13.77 0.96 6.51
N GLY A 278 -13.58 0.44 5.30
CA GLY A 278 -12.69 -0.68 5.02
C GLY A 278 -13.45 -2.01 4.94
N ILE A 279 -13.24 -2.91 5.90
CA ILE A 279 -13.77 -4.28 5.79
C ILE A 279 -15.29 -4.30 5.89
N LEU A 280 -15.86 -3.56 6.84
CA LEU A 280 -17.30 -3.50 7.04
C LEU A 280 -18.02 -3.02 5.77
N THR A 281 -17.46 -2.03 5.07
CA THR A 281 -18.00 -1.56 3.78
C THR A 281 -17.95 -2.66 2.71
N ASN A 282 -16.87 -3.42 2.60
CA ASN A 282 -16.80 -4.59 1.70
C ASN A 282 -17.86 -5.65 2.04
N VAL A 283 -18.10 -5.93 3.33
CA VAL A 283 -19.13 -6.90 3.74
C VAL A 283 -20.54 -6.40 3.39
N VAL A 284 -20.83 -5.12 3.60
CA VAL A 284 -22.12 -4.51 3.23
C VAL A 284 -22.31 -4.54 1.71
N ASN A 285 -21.30 -4.18 0.93
CA ASN A 285 -21.36 -4.24 -0.53
C ASN A 285 -21.67 -5.65 -1.02
N ASN A 286 -20.99 -6.67 -0.48
CA ASN A 286 -21.24 -8.06 -0.86
C ASN A 286 -22.63 -8.56 -0.45
N ALA A 287 -23.14 -8.17 0.74
CA ALA A 287 -24.50 -8.49 1.14
C ALA A 287 -25.54 -7.84 0.20
N LEU A 288 -25.29 -6.62 -0.29
CA LEU A 288 -26.13 -5.94 -1.26
C LEU A 288 -26.05 -6.58 -2.65
N ILE A 289 -24.85 -6.96 -3.12
CA ILE A 289 -24.68 -7.73 -4.36
C ILE A 289 -25.49 -9.03 -4.29
N GLN A 290 -25.40 -9.75 -3.17
CA GLN A 290 -26.16 -10.97 -2.95
C GLN A 290 -27.68 -10.72 -2.95
N ALA A 291 -28.14 -9.63 -2.32
CA ALA A 291 -29.56 -9.26 -2.34
C ALA A 291 -30.06 -9.05 -3.78
N HIS A 292 -29.30 -8.34 -4.62
CA HIS A 292 -29.65 -8.14 -6.03
C HIS A 292 -29.62 -9.44 -6.84
N THR A 293 -28.52 -10.19 -6.75
CA THR A 293 -28.31 -11.41 -7.56
C THR A 293 -29.21 -12.57 -7.14
N SER A 294 -29.67 -12.61 -5.88
CA SER A 294 -30.62 -13.62 -5.39
C SER A 294 -32.02 -13.54 -6.03
N LEU A 295 -32.31 -12.43 -6.73
CA LEU A 295 -33.56 -12.28 -7.47
C LEU A 295 -33.49 -12.89 -8.88
N ASN A 296 -32.30 -13.23 -9.37
CA ASN A 296 -32.12 -13.92 -10.64
C ASN A 296 -32.64 -15.36 -10.55
N THR A 297 -33.24 -15.85 -11.63
CA THR A 297 -33.64 -17.26 -11.79
C THR A 297 -32.90 -17.89 -12.96
N ASP A 298 -32.99 -19.21 -13.11
CA ASP A 298 -32.39 -19.94 -14.22
C ASP A 298 -32.88 -19.42 -15.60
N GLU A 299 -34.11 -18.92 -15.66
CA GLU A 299 -34.73 -18.38 -16.87
C GLU A 299 -34.55 -16.88 -17.05
N HIS A 300 -34.35 -16.11 -15.95
CA HIS A 300 -34.34 -14.65 -15.99
C HIS A 300 -33.20 -14.04 -15.17
N THR A 301 -32.24 -13.42 -15.87
CA THR A 301 -31.25 -12.52 -15.25
C THR A 301 -31.83 -11.12 -15.12
N TYR A 302 -32.16 -10.71 -13.90
CA TYR A 302 -32.66 -9.37 -13.58
C TYR A 302 -31.55 -8.38 -13.28
N TYR A 303 -30.52 -8.79 -12.53
CA TYR A 303 -29.42 -7.96 -12.08
C TYR A 303 -28.08 -8.62 -12.39
N GLU A 304 -27.18 -7.86 -12.98
CA GLU A 304 -25.80 -8.27 -13.27
C GLU A 304 -24.86 -7.17 -12.75
N PRO A 305 -24.02 -7.46 -11.72
CA PRO A 305 -23.04 -6.51 -11.22
C PRO A 305 -22.05 -6.13 -12.32
N LEU A 306 -21.86 -4.83 -12.55
CA LEU A 306 -21.07 -4.33 -13.66
C LEU A 306 -19.84 -3.54 -13.19
N LEU A 307 -20.02 -2.56 -12.31
CA LEU A 307 -18.96 -1.66 -11.86
C LEU A 307 -18.88 -1.67 -10.34
N TYR A 308 -17.70 -1.91 -9.79
CA TYR A 308 -17.44 -1.99 -8.35
C TYR A 308 -16.71 -0.73 -7.88
N LEU A 309 -17.39 0.09 -7.09
CA LEU A 309 -16.86 1.30 -6.46
C LEU A 309 -16.65 1.05 -4.97
N PRO A 310 -15.70 1.73 -4.29
CA PRO A 310 -15.48 1.57 -2.86
C PRO A 310 -16.77 1.72 -2.02
N THR A 311 -17.65 2.61 -2.45
CA THR A 311 -18.90 2.95 -1.77
C THR A 311 -20.15 2.32 -2.40
N GLY A 312 -20.03 1.44 -3.40
CA GLY A 312 -21.23 0.86 -4.00
C GLY A 312 -20.99 0.09 -5.29
N VAL A 313 -22.08 -0.37 -5.91
CA VAL A 313 -22.01 -1.13 -7.16
C VAL A 313 -23.06 -0.61 -8.13
N ILE A 314 -22.67 -0.52 -9.39
CA ILE A 314 -23.59 -0.28 -10.51
C ILE A 314 -23.89 -1.62 -11.18
N TYR A 315 -25.16 -1.85 -11.45
CA TYR A 315 -25.69 -3.07 -12.07
C TYR A 315 -26.28 -2.76 -13.44
N LEU A 316 -26.08 -3.68 -14.37
CA LEU A 316 -26.95 -3.79 -15.53
C LEU A 316 -28.22 -4.53 -15.11
N SER A 317 -29.38 -3.96 -15.40
CA SER A 317 -30.66 -4.55 -14.99
C SER A 317 -31.67 -4.63 -16.12
N SER A 318 -32.52 -5.66 -16.06
CA SER A 318 -33.72 -5.71 -16.88
C SER A 318 -34.63 -4.53 -16.54
N ARG A 319 -35.30 -3.96 -17.54
CA ARG A 319 -36.26 -2.87 -17.33
C ARG A 319 -37.31 -3.21 -16.28
N ASN A 320 -37.74 -4.46 -16.25
CA ASN A 320 -38.78 -5.00 -15.36
C ASN A 320 -38.21 -5.67 -14.11
N ALA A 321 -36.95 -5.40 -13.74
CA ALA A 321 -36.35 -6.00 -12.54
C ALA A 321 -37.10 -5.62 -11.25
N PRO A 322 -37.36 -6.59 -10.35
CA PRO A 322 -38.06 -6.35 -9.08
C PRO A 322 -37.20 -5.53 -8.11
N ALA A 323 -37.80 -4.56 -7.42
CA ALA A 323 -37.09 -3.70 -6.49
C ALA A 323 -36.51 -4.45 -5.28
N ILE A 324 -35.37 -3.99 -4.77
CA ILE A 324 -34.74 -4.53 -3.56
C ILE A 324 -35.49 -4.03 -2.33
N SER A 325 -35.86 -4.95 -1.44
CA SER A 325 -36.45 -4.58 -0.14
C SER A 325 -35.35 -4.07 0.81
N PRO A 326 -35.53 -2.93 1.48
CA PRO A 326 -34.58 -2.46 2.49
C PRO A 326 -34.75 -3.16 3.85
N GLU A 327 -35.83 -3.91 4.06
CA GLU A 327 -36.20 -4.44 5.38
C GLU A 327 -35.28 -5.56 5.86
N ASP A 328 -34.83 -6.44 4.96
CA ASP A 328 -34.04 -7.63 5.26
C ASP A 328 -32.51 -7.40 5.14
N LEU A 329 -32.09 -6.28 4.53
CA LEU A 329 -30.67 -5.94 4.34
C LEU A 329 -29.85 -5.92 5.64
N PRO A 330 -30.34 -5.34 6.76
CA PRO A 330 -29.60 -5.33 8.01
C PRO A 330 -29.25 -6.73 8.52
N ASP A 331 -30.21 -7.65 8.47
CA ASP A 331 -30.01 -9.03 8.91
C ASP A 331 -29.14 -9.83 7.95
N ARG A 332 -29.22 -9.56 6.64
CA ARG A 332 -28.27 -10.12 5.66
C ARG A 332 -26.83 -9.74 5.98
N VAL A 333 -26.56 -8.46 6.28
CA VAL A 333 -25.22 -7.99 6.66
C VAL A 333 -24.73 -8.70 7.92
N VAL A 334 -25.56 -8.80 8.96
CA VAL A 334 -25.22 -9.53 10.20
C VAL A 334 -24.88 -10.99 9.91
N ASN A 335 -25.70 -11.67 9.10
CA ASN A 335 -25.48 -13.06 8.73
C ASN A 335 -24.20 -13.26 7.92
N SER A 336 -23.89 -12.35 6.99
CA SER A 336 -22.62 -12.35 6.24
C SER A 336 -21.41 -12.20 7.17
N ILE A 337 -21.44 -11.25 8.12
CA ILE A 337 -20.38 -11.10 9.12
C ILE A 337 -20.23 -12.39 9.95
N LYS A 338 -21.33 -12.95 10.45
CA LYS A 338 -21.31 -14.19 11.23
C LYS A 338 -20.69 -15.34 10.45
N SER A 339 -21.10 -15.53 9.20
CA SER A 339 -20.59 -16.59 8.32
C SER A 339 -19.09 -16.45 8.06
N LEU A 340 -18.64 -15.25 7.66
CA LEU A 340 -17.24 -14.96 7.34
C LEU A 340 -16.32 -15.15 8.56
N CYS A 341 -16.74 -14.65 9.73
CA CYS A 341 -15.91 -14.64 10.92
C CYS A 341 -15.94 -15.96 11.69
N ALA A 342 -17.08 -16.65 11.78
CA ALA A 342 -17.20 -17.86 12.61
C ALA A 342 -16.22 -18.96 12.17
N GLY A 343 -16.04 -19.16 10.85
CA GLY A 343 -15.06 -20.09 10.33
C GLY A 343 -13.62 -19.73 10.73
N GLN A 344 -13.24 -18.45 10.56
CA GLN A 344 -11.90 -17.97 10.92
C GLN A 344 -11.63 -18.05 12.43
N LEU A 345 -12.62 -17.71 13.26
CA LEU A 345 -12.51 -17.80 14.72
C LEU A 345 -12.34 -19.25 15.21
N ARG A 346 -13.05 -20.22 14.60
CA ARG A 346 -12.85 -21.65 14.90
C ARG A 346 -11.44 -22.12 14.53
N LEU A 347 -10.95 -21.72 13.37
CA LEU A 347 -9.66 -22.17 12.85
C LEU A 347 -8.47 -21.54 13.60
N ARG A 348 -8.48 -20.22 13.80
CA ARG A 348 -7.33 -19.49 14.36
C ARG A 348 -7.38 -19.33 15.87
N GLN A 349 -8.58 -19.37 16.46
CA GLN A 349 -8.86 -19.06 17.86
C GLN A 349 -8.16 -17.75 18.32
N THR A 350 -8.09 -16.75 17.43
CA THR A 350 -7.48 -15.45 17.70
C THR A 350 -8.23 -14.75 18.83
N GLY A 351 -7.51 -14.15 19.78
CA GLY A 351 -8.13 -13.51 20.95
C GLY A 351 -8.26 -14.41 22.18
N PHE A 352 -7.94 -15.71 22.08
CA PHE A 352 -7.69 -16.55 23.25
C PHE A 352 -6.28 -16.36 23.80
N SER A 353 -6.16 -16.23 25.12
CA SER A 353 -4.88 -16.13 25.80
C SER A 353 -4.94 -16.74 27.20
N ARG A 354 -3.80 -17.17 27.73
CA ARG A 354 -3.63 -17.57 29.13
C ARG A 354 -3.07 -16.37 29.89
N ASP A 355 -3.76 -15.91 30.92
CA ASP A 355 -3.15 -15.04 31.93
C ASP A 355 -2.86 -15.87 33.18
N GLY A 356 -2.00 -15.42 34.09
CA GLY A 356 -1.58 -16.23 35.25
C GLY A 356 -2.71 -16.72 36.18
N LYS A 357 -3.97 -16.40 35.89
CA LYS A 357 -5.20 -16.76 36.61
C LYS A 357 -6.10 -17.74 35.83
N GLY A 358 -5.81 -18.04 34.57
CA GLY A 358 -6.55 -19.00 33.74
C GLY A 358 -6.67 -18.55 32.28
N MET A 359 -7.49 -19.28 31.52
CA MET A 359 -7.79 -18.94 30.12
C MET A 359 -8.75 -17.75 30.02
N LYS A 360 -8.56 -16.94 28.98
CA LYS A 360 -9.40 -15.79 28.63
C LYS A 360 -9.64 -15.76 27.13
N TYR A 361 -10.77 -15.17 26.74
CA TYR A 361 -11.14 -14.93 25.35
C TYR A 361 -11.63 -13.49 25.17
N ALA A 362 -11.68 -13.03 23.92
CA ALA A 362 -12.21 -11.71 23.60
C ALA A 362 -13.74 -11.73 23.58
N GLU A 363 -14.40 -10.73 24.18
CA GLU A 363 -15.86 -10.70 24.35
C GLU A 363 -16.64 -10.83 23.02
N TYR A 364 -16.05 -10.44 21.89
CA TYR A 364 -16.69 -10.54 20.57
C TYR A 364 -17.04 -11.98 20.17
N TYR A 365 -16.46 -13.01 20.78
CA TYR A 365 -16.85 -14.40 20.50
C TYR A 365 -18.33 -14.67 20.79
N ASN A 366 -18.90 -13.96 21.77
CA ASN A 366 -20.32 -14.03 22.14
C ASN A 366 -21.24 -13.53 21.01
N LEU A 367 -20.71 -12.78 20.02
CA LEU A 367 -21.47 -12.32 18.86
C LEU A 367 -21.61 -13.39 17.76
N PHE A 368 -20.77 -14.44 17.80
CA PHE A 368 -20.63 -15.44 16.74
C PHE A 368 -21.04 -16.86 17.13
N PHE A 369 -20.89 -17.20 18.41
CA PHE A 369 -21.17 -18.53 18.93
C PHE A 369 -22.20 -18.45 20.05
N ASP A 370 -23.10 -19.43 20.06
CA ASP A 370 -23.85 -19.75 21.27
C ASP A 370 -22.91 -20.38 22.31
N ASP A 371 -23.37 -20.46 23.56
CA ASP A 371 -22.56 -20.96 24.67
C ASP A 371 -21.92 -22.33 24.35
N ILE A 372 -22.67 -23.24 23.72
CA ILE A 372 -22.19 -24.58 23.36
C ILE A 372 -21.13 -24.51 22.25
N GLY A 373 -21.37 -23.71 21.21
CA GLY A 373 -20.39 -23.46 20.15
C GLY A 373 -19.11 -22.85 20.71
N LEU A 374 -19.24 -21.92 21.65
CA LEU A 374 -18.10 -21.27 22.31
C LEU A 374 -17.30 -22.25 23.17
N MET A 375 -17.96 -23.15 23.91
CA MET A 375 -17.29 -24.22 24.67
C MET A 375 -16.44 -25.12 23.76
N LYS A 376 -16.91 -25.44 22.55
CA LYS A 376 -16.12 -26.24 21.59
C LYS A 376 -14.87 -25.49 21.12
N VAL A 377 -15.00 -24.22 20.75
CA VAL A 377 -13.85 -23.39 20.33
C VAL A 377 -12.88 -23.16 21.49
N ALA A 378 -13.40 -22.98 22.70
CA ALA A 378 -12.63 -22.84 23.93
C ALA A 378 -11.78 -24.08 24.25
N LEU A 379 -12.31 -25.29 23.99
CA LEU A 379 -11.54 -26.52 24.12
C LEU A 379 -10.35 -26.55 23.14
N ASP A 380 -10.61 -26.27 21.86
CA ASP A 380 -9.55 -26.22 20.84
C ASP A 380 -8.47 -25.20 21.18
N ALA A 381 -8.89 -24.01 21.63
CA ALA A 381 -7.97 -22.95 22.03
C ALA A 381 -7.12 -23.35 23.26
N THR A 382 -7.75 -23.98 24.26
CA THR A 382 -7.07 -24.45 25.48
C THR A 382 -6.00 -25.47 25.13
N LEU A 383 -6.31 -26.49 24.33
CA LEU A 383 -5.37 -27.53 23.92
C LEU A 383 -4.22 -26.99 23.06
N ARG A 384 -4.49 -25.98 22.21
CA ARG A 384 -3.44 -25.30 21.44
C ARG A 384 -2.48 -24.51 22.34
N ILE A 385 -3.02 -23.75 23.29
CA ILE A 385 -2.25 -22.85 24.16
C ILE A 385 -1.47 -23.63 25.22
N LEU A 386 -2.08 -24.69 25.76
CA LEU A 386 -1.52 -25.64 26.72
C LEU A 386 -1.12 -26.94 26.01
N ASN A 387 -0.31 -26.80 24.96
CA ASN A 387 0.19 -27.97 24.24
C ASN A 387 1.16 -28.80 25.10
N PRO A 388 1.39 -30.08 24.76
CA PRO A 388 2.22 -30.99 25.56
C PRO A 388 3.68 -30.54 25.80
N ASN A 389 4.20 -29.62 24.98
CA ASN A 389 5.56 -29.10 25.12
C ASN A 389 5.68 -27.97 26.15
N LYS A 390 4.57 -27.50 26.74
CA LYS A 390 4.60 -26.48 27.78
C LYS A 390 4.77 -27.09 29.17
N SER A 391 5.50 -26.38 30.02
CA SER A 391 5.59 -26.70 31.43
C SER A 391 4.23 -26.58 32.11
N SER A 392 3.87 -27.60 32.88
CA SER A 392 2.71 -27.61 33.76
C SER A 392 2.88 -26.60 34.88
N VAL A 393 1.76 -26.03 35.37
CA VAL A 393 1.75 -25.32 36.66
C VAL A 393 0.99 -26.08 37.73
N ALA A 394 0.51 -27.29 37.43
CA ALA A 394 -0.26 -28.14 38.34
C ALA A 394 0.47 -28.29 39.69
N LYS A 395 1.75 -28.66 39.69
CA LYS A 395 2.53 -28.79 40.94
C LYS A 395 2.55 -27.50 41.77
N SER A 396 2.71 -26.34 41.14
CA SER A 396 2.66 -25.06 41.83
C SER A 396 1.28 -24.78 42.44
N ARG A 397 0.19 -25.19 41.78
CA ARG A 397 -1.18 -25.05 42.31
C ARG A 397 -1.41 -25.98 43.50
N SER A 398 -0.90 -27.22 43.42
CA SER A 398 -0.94 -28.18 44.52
C SER A 398 -0.20 -27.66 45.76
N GLU A 399 1.02 -27.14 45.59
CA GLU A 399 1.80 -26.53 46.68
C GLU A 399 1.06 -25.36 47.34
N ASN A 400 0.32 -24.55 46.58
CA ASN A 400 -0.47 -23.45 47.13
C ASN A 400 -1.69 -23.95 47.93
N LEU A 401 -2.38 -25.00 47.49
CA LEU A 401 -3.44 -25.64 48.28
C LEU A 401 -2.89 -26.19 49.61
N ASN A 402 -1.74 -26.86 49.57
CA ASN A 402 -1.06 -27.33 50.77
C ASN A 402 -0.65 -26.17 51.71
N LYS A 403 -0.27 -25.00 51.18
CA LYS A 403 -0.03 -23.80 52.00
C LYS A 403 -1.31 -23.31 52.69
N PHE A 404 -2.45 -23.35 52.01
CA PHE A 404 -3.74 -23.01 52.63
C PHE A 404 -4.12 -24.01 53.74
N GLN A 405 -3.80 -25.30 53.60
CA GLN A 405 -3.92 -26.27 54.70
C GLN A 405 -3.02 -25.93 55.89
N GLN A 406 -1.74 -25.59 55.65
CA GLN A 406 -0.81 -25.19 56.71
C GLN A 406 -1.29 -23.94 57.47
N GLN A 407 -2.02 -23.06 56.80
CA GLN A 407 -2.64 -21.87 57.38
C GLN A 407 -3.98 -22.14 58.10
N LYS A 408 -4.41 -23.41 58.19
CA LYS A 408 -5.71 -23.84 58.75
C LYS A 408 -6.92 -23.22 58.02
N VAL A 409 -6.76 -22.91 56.73
CA VAL A 409 -7.83 -22.43 55.85
C VAL A 409 -8.57 -23.61 55.20
N LEU A 410 -7.84 -24.70 54.95
CA LEU A 410 -8.37 -25.97 54.47
C LEU A 410 -8.14 -27.07 55.50
N SER A 411 -8.98 -28.09 55.50
CA SER A 411 -8.92 -29.22 56.42
C SER A 411 -7.64 -30.03 56.21
N ALA A 412 -7.00 -30.44 57.31
CA ALA A 412 -5.75 -31.19 57.29
C ALA A 412 -5.94 -32.66 56.84
N ASP A 413 -7.18 -33.15 56.86
CA ASP A 413 -7.52 -34.55 56.57
C ASP A 413 -7.63 -34.85 55.06
N TYR A 414 -7.55 -33.83 54.21
CA TYR A 414 -7.64 -33.97 52.76
C TYR A 414 -6.25 -34.00 52.10
N ASP A 415 -6.12 -34.78 51.03
CA ASP A 415 -4.90 -34.79 50.22
C ASP A 415 -5.08 -33.91 48.97
N PHE A 416 -4.38 -32.78 48.92
CA PHE A 416 -4.35 -31.87 47.76
C PHE A 416 -3.06 -32.01 46.93
N LYS A 417 -2.31 -33.10 47.09
CA LYS A 417 -1.15 -33.40 46.24
C LYS A 417 -1.61 -33.91 44.89
N PHE A 418 -1.04 -33.35 43.84
CA PHE A 418 -1.19 -33.86 42.48
C PHE A 418 0.10 -33.70 41.68
N GLU A 419 0.29 -34.61 40.71
CA GLU A 419 1.48 -34.71 39.88
C GLU A 419 1.68 -33.48 38.99
N ASP A 420 2.93 -33.28 38.54
CA ASP A 420 3.26 -32.18 37.62
C ASP A 420 2.91 -32.55 36.17
N ASP A 421 1.62 -32.45 35.83
CA ASP A 421 1.07 -32.95 34.58
C ASP A 421 0.25 -31.89 33.83
N ILE A 422 0.64 -31.59 32.58
CA ILE A 422 -0.01 -30.59 31.72
C ILE A 422 -1.47 -30.95 31.41
N ARG A 423 -1.84 -32.22 31.46
CA ARG A 423 -3.24 -32.67 31.28
C ARG A 423 -4.14 -32.13 32.39
N ILE A 424 -3.60 -31.94 33.60
CA ILE A 424 -4.31 -31.29 34.72
C ILE A 424 -4.58 -29.83 34.37
N ASP A 425 -3.56 -29.09 33.89
CA ASP A 425 -3.75 -27.70 33.42
C ASP A 425 -4.83 -27.60 32.32
N GLN A 426 -4.80 -28.51 31.35
CA GLN A 426 -5.73 -28.51 30.21
C GLN A 426 -7.18 -28.67 30.65
N ILE A 427 -7.46 -29.66 31.50
CA ILE A 427 -8.82 -29.91 32.01
C ILE A 427 -9.24 -28.79 32.95
N ALA A 428 -8.36 -28.35 33.85
CA ALA A 428 -8.69 -27.39 34.88
C ALA A 428 -9.00 -26.00 34.30
N GLU A 429 -8.14 -25.50 33.40
CA GLU A 429 -8.35 -24.20 32.78
C GLU A 429 -9.48 -24.21 31.76
N PHE A 430 -9.77 -25.35 31.12
CA PHE A 430 -10.97 -25.51 30.29
C PHE A 430 -12.24 -25.49 31.14
N GLY A 431 -12.30 -26.29 32.21
CA GLY A 431 -13.45 -26.34 33.10
C GLY A 431 -13.78 -24.97 33.72
N ASP A 432 -12.75 -24.25 34.13
CA ASP A 432 -12.85 -22.87 34.62
C ASP A 432 -13.43 -21.89 33.59
N LEU A 433 -12.93 -21.97 32.36
CA LEU A 433 -13.38 -21.16 31.24
C LEU A 433 -14.87 -21.43 30.96
N VAL A 434 -15.30 -22.69 31.00
CA VAL A 434 -16.71 -23.06 30.83
C VAL A 434 -17.58 -22.54 31.99
N SER A 435 -17.14 -22.71 33.23
CA SER A 435 -17.96 -22.39 34.40
C SER A 435 -18.05 -20.89 34.68
N ARG A 436 -16.91 -20.21 34.87
CA ARG A 436 -16.88 -18.80 35.29
C ARG A 436 -16.92 -17.80 34.14
N LYS A 437 -16.51 -18.19 32.93
CA LYS A 437 -16.37 -17.24 31.80
C LYS A 437 -17.42 -17.39 30.72
N ILE A 438 -18.03 -18.56 30.57
CA ILE A 438 -19.13 -18.76 29.62
C ILE A 438 -20.45 -18.78 30.40
N TRP A 439 -20.64 -19.76 31.28
CA TRP A 439 -21.93 -19.93 31.96
C TRP A 439 -22.30 -18.80 32.92
N GLU A 440 -21.40 -18.41 33.82
CA GLU A 440 -21.69 -17.32 34.78
C GLU A 440 -22.01 -15.99 34.08
N GLU A 441 -21.37 -15.72 32.94
CA GLU A 441 -21.65 -14.54 32.11
C GLU A 441 -23.05 -14.61 31.48
N THR A 442 -23.44 -15.76 30.93
CA THR A 442 -24.81 -16.01 30.45
C THR A 442 -25.84 -15.83 31.56
N VAL A 443 -25.59 -16.36 32.76
CA VAL A 443 -26.47 -16.18 33.92
C VAL A 443 -26.58 -14.70 34.30
N ASN A 444 -25.50 -13.93 34.24
CA ASN A 444 -25.51 -12.49 34.49
C ASN A 444 -26.32 -11.73 33.43
N HIS A 445 -26.25 -12.12 32.16
CA HIS A 445 -27.07 -11.56 31.08
C HIS A 445 -28.55 -11.86 31.27
N VAL A 446 -28.90 -13.12 31.58
CA VAL A 446 -30.28 -13.51 31.89
C VAL A 446 -30.80 -12.74 33.10
N ASN A 447 -30.02 -12.62 34.18
CA ASN A 447 -30.42 -11.85 35.36
C ASN A 447 -30.63 -10.36 35.04
N SER A 448 -29.85 -9.79 34.12
CA SER A 448 -30.03 -8.42 33.64
C SER A 448 -31.28 -8.26 32.78
N ALA A 449 -31.60 -9.23 31.93
CA ALA A 449 -32.86 -9.28 31.18
C ALA A 449 -34.06 -9.39 32.13
N ARG A 450 -33.98 -10.25 33.15
CA ARG A 450 -35.01 -10.41 34.20
C ARG A 450 -35.26 -9.14 35.01
N LYS A 451 -34.25 -8.29 35.20
CA LYS A 451 -34.44 -6.96 35.83
C LYS A 451 -35.32 -6.04 34.98
N LYS A 452 -35.29 -6.20 33.64
CA LYS A 452 -36.11 -5.43 32.69
C LYS A 452 -37.50 -6.06 32.50
N ASP A 453 -37.57 -7.39 32.43
CA ASP A 453 -38.83 -8.15 32.38
C ASP A 453 -38.92 -9.20 33.50
N LYS A 454 -39.74 -8.89 34.51
CA LYS A 454 -39.93 -9.75 35.68
C LYS A 454 -40.72 -11.03 35.38
N LYS A 455 -41.30 -11.20 34.18
CA LYS A 455 -42.06 -12.41 33.80
C LYS A 455 -41.16 -13.59 33.40
N LEU A 456 -39.88 -13.33 33.13
CA LEU A 456 -38.91 -14.34 32.74
C LEU A 456 -38.56 -15.29 33.91
N PRO A 457 -38.47 -16.62 33.65
CA PRO A 457 -38.25 -17.63 34.68
C PRO A 457 -36.91 -17.43 35.41
N ALA A 458 -36.82 -17.90 36.66
CA ALA A 458 -35.56 -17.88 37.40
C ALA A 458 -34.60 -18.95 36.86
N VAL A 459 -33.32 -18.58 36.72
CA VAL A 459 -32.28 -19.54 36.39
C VAL A 459 -32.14 -20.51 37.58
N PRO A 460 -32.19 -21.84 37.36
CA PRO A 460 -31.95 -22.82 38.40
C PRO A 460 -30.56 -22.62 39.03
N ASP A 461 -30.49 -22.68 40.36
CA ASP A 461 -29.22 -22.54 41.08
C ASP A 461 -28.50 -23.90 41.12
N PHE A 462 -27.41 -24.02 40.37
CA PHE A 462 -26.52 -25.19 40.39
C PHE A 462 -25.10 -24.82 39.96
N ASP A 463 -24.13 -25.51 40.54
CA ASP A 463 -22.71 -25.33 40.25
C ASP A 463 -22.26 -26.36 39.19
N LEU A 464 -21.74 -25.86 38.06
CA LEU A 464 -21.24 -26.71 36.98
C LEU A 464 -20.09 -27.61 37.41
N THR A 465 -19.23 -27.15 38.32
CA THR A 465 -18.11 -27.93 38.87
C THR A 465 -18.64 -29.16 39.59
N HIS A 466 -19.70 -28.99 40.40
CA HIS A 466 -20.35 -30.11 41.09
C HIS A 466 -21.03 -31.07 40.11
N LYS A 467 -21.70 -30.56 39.07
CA LYS A 467 -22.35 -31.40 38.06
C LYS A 467 -21.37 -32.22 37.22
N VAL A 468 -20.20 -31.66 36.92
CA VAL A 468 -19.14 -32.38 36.21
C VAL A 468 -18.51 -33.44 37.14
N ALA A 469 -18.28 -33.12 38.42
CA ALA A 469 -17.81 -34.12 39.39
C ALA A 469 -18.79 -35.30 39.54
N GLU A 470 -20.10 -35.05 39.58
CA GLU A 470 -21.14 -36.09 39.57
C GLU A 470 -21.08 -36.94 38.29
N PHE A 471 -20.98 -36.30 37.12
CA PHE A 471 -20.91 -36.97 35.82
C PHE A 471 -19.67 -37.87 35.68
N TRP A 472 -18.53 -37.46 36.24
CA TRP A 472 -17.30 -38.25 36.27
C TRP A 472 -17.25 -39.30 37.38
N ASN A 473 -18.36 -39.52 38.11
CA ASN A 473 -18.43 -40.43 39.27
C ASN A 473 -17.46 -40.06 40.41
N LEU A 474 -17.13 -38.77 40.55
CA LEU A 474 -16.26 -38.19 41.59
C LEU A 474 -17.06 -37.41 42.64
N ALA A 475 -18.31 -37.81 42.89
CA ALA A 475 -19.18 -37.14 43.87
C ALA A 475 -18.61 -37.18 45.30
N GLU A 476 -17.75 -38.15 45.60
CA GLU A 476 -17.01 -38.25 46.87
C GLU A 476 -16.01 -37.10 47.10
N CYS A 477 -15.57 -36.41 46.03
CA CYS A 477 -14.66 -35.26 46.10
C CYS A 477 -15.39 -33.92 46.35
N LEU A 478 -16.73 -33.90 46.39
CA LEU A 478 -17.52 -32.68 46.58
C LEU A 478 -17.24 -31.94 47.89
N PRO A 479 -17.03 -32.60 49.05
CA PRO A 479 -16.67 -31.90 50.29
C PRO A 479 -15.39 -31.07 50.16
N GLN A 480 -14.37 -31.62 49.50
CA GLN A 480 -13.08 -30.97 49.25
C GLN A 480 -13.25 -29.79 48.28
N ILE A 481 -14.02 -29.97 47.20
CA ILE A 481 -14.32 -28.90 46.22
C ILE A 481 -15.00 -27.72 46.90
N ARG A 482 -16.01 -27.97 47.74
CA ARG A 482 -16.73 -26.91 48.48
C ARG A 482 -15.81 -26.16 49.44
N GLU A 483 -14.88 -26.85 50.08
CA GLU A 483 -13.91 -26.20 50.97
C GLU A 483 -12.94 -25.31 50.19
N ILE A 484 -12.48 -25.77 49.02
CA ILE A 484 -11.62 -24.98 48.12
C ILE A 484 -12.34 -23.70 47.65
N GLN A 485 -13.61 -23.80 47.25
CA GLN A 485 -14.40 -22.63 46.81
C GLN A 485 -14.56 -21.57 47.90
N ARG A 486 -14.54 -21.98 49.18
CA ARG A 486 -14.69 -21.08 50.35
C ARG A 486 -13.38 -20.50 50.88
N ILE A 487 -12.21 -20.81 50.29
CA ILE A 487 -10.90 -20.32 50.74
C ILE A 487 -10.89 -18.80 51.00
N ASN A 488 -11.45 -18.00 50.09
CA ASN A 488 -11.47 -16.54 50.25
C ASN A 488 -12.34 -16.08 51.44
N GLU A 489 -13.46 -16.76 51.69
CA GLU A 489 -14.33 -16.50 52.84
C GLU A 489 -13.61 -16.88 54.13
N SER A 490 -13.03 -18.07 54.18
CA SER A 490 -12.28 -18.59 55.33
C SER A 490 -11.04 -17.75 55.65
N LEU A 491 -10.32 -17.25 54.65
CA LEU A 491 -9.22 -16.28 54.85
C LEU A 491 -9.73 -14.99 55.53
N LYS A 492 -10.89 -14.49 55.11
CA LYS A 492 -11.51 -13.28 55.66
C LYS A 492 -12.03 -13.50 57.08
N GLU A 493 -12.71 -14.61 57.33
CA GLU A 493 -13.21 -15.02 58.65
C GLU A 493 -12.05 -15.18 59.65
N ASN A 494 -10.94 -15.78 59.20
CA ASN A 494 -9.73 -15.98 60.01
C ASN A 494 -8.81 -14.74 60.08
N LYS A 495 -9.21 -13.60 59.48
CA LYS A 495 -8.43 -12.34 59.42
C LYS A 495 -7.00 -12.52 58.86
N LEU A 496 -6.80 -13.49 57.98
CA LEU A 496 -5.53 -13.77 57.32
C LEU A 496 -5.39 -12.90 56.05
N LYS A 497 -4.17 -12.45 55.76
CA LYS A 497 -3.88 -11.70 54.53
C LYS A 497 -3.73 -12.66 53.36
N GLY A 498 -4.50 -12.45 52.29
CA GLY A 498 -4.35 -13.20 51.04
C GLY A 498 -5.68 -13.30 50.27
N ASN A 499 -5.60 -13.87 49.08
CA ASN A 499 -6.74 -14.37 48.31
C ASN A 499 -6.23 -15.46 47.35
N THR A 500 -7.16 -16.20 46.75
CA THR A 500 -6.86 -17.18 45.70
C THR A 500 -6.31 -16.57 44.41
N GLY A 501 -6.26 -15.23 44.30
CA GLY A 501 -5.79 -14.53 43.11
C GLY A 501 -6.72 -14.65 41.89
N GLY A 502 -7.85 -15.36 42.01
CA GLY A 502 -8.73 -15.72 40.90
C GLY A 502 -8.37 -17.04 40.21
N VAL A 503 -7.42 -17.81 40.76
CA VAL A 503 -7.02 -19.14 40.27
C VAL A 503 -8.12 -20.17 40.60
N PRO A 504 -8.53 -21.03 39.65
CA PRO A 504 -9.61 -22.00 39.83
C PRO A 504 -9.12 -23.31 40.48
N TYR A 505 -8.68 -23.23 41.74
CA TYR A 505 -8.07 -24.37 42.44
C TYR A 505 -8.97 -25.62 42.51
N GLU A 506 -10.29 -25.42 42.56
CA GLU A 506 -11.31 -26.46 42.56
C GLU A 506 -11.26 -27.32 41.30
N TRP A 507 -11.01 -26.69 40.15
CA TRP A 507 -10.87 -27.36 38.87
C TRP A 507 -9.54 -28.10 38.75
N TYR A 508 -8.44 -27.54 39.28
CA TYR A 508 -7.15 -28.23 39.34
C TYR A 508 -7.23 -29.50 40.19
N TYR A 509 -7.91 -29.45 41.33
CA TYR A 509 -8.13 -30.62 42.18
C TYR A 509 -9.00 -31.67 41.48
N LEU A 510 -10.13 -31.26 40.89
CA LEU A 510 -11.05 -32.16 40.18
C LEU A 510 -10.37 -32.83 38.97
N ALA A 511 -9.59 -32.07 38.20
CA ALA A 511 -8.83 -32.58 37.05
C ALA A 511 -7.81 -33.65 37.47
N ALA A 512 -7.07 -33.41 38.56
CA ALA A 512 -6.12 -34.38 39.10
C ALA A 512 -6.81 -35.69 39.50
N LYS A 513 -7.93 -35.60 40.25
CA LYS A 513 -8.69 -36.80 40.66
C LYS A 513 -9.32 -37.55 39.49
N TYR A 514 -9.72 -36.85 38.44
CA TYR A 514 -10.19 -37.49 37.21
C TYR A 514 -9.10 -38.32 36.52
N LEU A 515 -7.88 -37.79 36.39
CA LEU A 515 -6.75 -38.50 35.78
C LEU A 515 -6.22 -39.64 36.65
N GLU A 516 -6.29 -39.52 37.99
CA GLU A 516 -5.98 -40.63 38.90
C GLU A 516 -6.95 -41.81 38.71
N HIS A 517 -8.24 -41.54 38.50
CA HIS A 517 -9.28 -42.57 38.29
C HIS A 517 -9.27 -43.16 36.88
N HIS A 518 -8.69 -42.45 35.91
CA HIS A 518 -8.62 -42.87 34.51
C HIS A 518 -7.16 -42.90 34.02
N PRO A 519 -6.34 -43.84 34.53
CA PRO A 519 -4.94 -43.95 34.13
C PRO A 519 -4.84 -44.29 32.63
N GLY A 520 -3.93 -43.64 31.92
CA GLY A 520 -3.65 -43.92 30.50
C GLY A 520 -4.27 -42.93 29.49
N ILE A 521 -4.97 -41.88 29.92
CA ILE A 521 -5.46 -40.82 29.02
C ILE A 521 -4.28 -39.99 28.51
N GLU A 522 -3.88 -40.17 27.25
CA GLU A 522 -2.83 -39.34 26.63
C GLU A 522 -3.36 -38.01 26.07
N ASP A 523 -4.57 -38.01 25.50
CA ASP A 523 -5.27 -36.82 24.99
C ASP A 523 -6.59 -36.62 25.75
N VAL A 524 -6.73 -35.47 26.41
CA VAL A 524 -7.91 -35.12 27.21
C VAL A 524 -9.09 -34.62 26.35
N ARG A 525 -8.91 -34.47 25.04
CA ARG A 525 -9.95 -33.96 24.12
C ARG A 525 -11.26 -34.71 24.23
N GLU A 526 -11.22 -36.04 24.23
CA GLU A 526 -12.45 -36.84 24.29
C GLU A 526 -13.18 -36.65 25.61
N ALA A 527 -12.47 -36.67 26.74
CA ALA A 527 -13.01 -36.42 28.07
C ALA A 527 -13.69 -35.04 28.15
N CYS A 528 -13.01 -34.00 27.67
CA CYS A 528 -13.57 -32.64 27.64
C CYS A 528 -14.78 -32.53 26.69
N GLN A 529 -14.78 -33.24 25.55
CA GLN A 529 -15.91 -33.23 24.62
C GLN A 529 -17.14 -33.93 25.22
N GLN A 530 -16.94 -35.00 26.00
CA GLN A 530 -18.01 -35.65 26.76
C GLN A 530 -18.60 -34.71 27.81
N VAL A 531 -17.76 -33.92 28.50
CA VAL A 531 -18.22 -32.86 29.41
C VAL A 531 -19.07 -31.83 28.68
N ILE A 532 -18.64 -31.34 27.51
CA ILE A 532 -19.45 -30.39 26.71
C ILE A 532 -20.82 -30.98 26.38
N ASN A 533 -20.87 -32.25 25.94
CA ASN A 533 -22.12 -32.92 25.60
C ASN A 533 -23.04 -33.06 26.81
N TYR A 534 -22.49 -33.45 27.98
CA TYR A 534 -23.25 -33.51 29.22
C TYR A 534 -23.78 -32.14 29.65
N LEU A 535 -22.92 -31.12 29.67
CA LEU A 535 -23.32 -29.75 30.03
C LEU A 535 -24.36 -29.18 29.07
N THR A 536 -24.30 -29.54 27.79
CA THR A 536 -25.31 -29.17 26.79
C THR A 536 -26.70 -29.66 27.20
N THR A 537 -26.82 -30.89 27.72
CA THR A 537 -28.11 -31.44 28.18
C THR A 537 -28.70 -30.69 29.38
N LEU A 538 -27.85 -30.07 30.20
CA LEU A 538 -28.24 -29.29 31.37
C LEU A 538 -28.59 -27.84 31.02
N ILE A 539 -27.75 -27.21 30.18
CA ILE A 539 -27.77 -25.77 29.93
C ILE A 539 -28.76 -25.39 28.82
N TYR A 540 -28.81 -26.17 27.72
CA TYR A 540 -29.66 -25.85 26.57
C TYR A 540 -31.14 -25.63 26.93
N PRO A 541 -31.78 -26.49 27.75
CA PRO A 541 -33.18 -26.31 28.13
C PRO A 541 -33.44 -25.06 28.98
N ILE A 542 -32.41 -24.53 29.65
CA ILE A 542 -32.50 -23.30 30.44
C ILE A 542 -32.40 -22.10 29.50
N ILE A 543 -31.38 -22.06 28.65
CA ILE A 543 -31.13 -20.92 27.75
C ILE A 543 -32.28 -20.73 26.75
N SER A 544 -32.86 -21.83 26.23
CA SER A 544 -33.96 -21.77 25.26
C SER A 544 -35.24 -21.11 25.78
N GLN A 545 -35.34 -20.85 27.09
CA GLN A 545 -36.46 -20.14 27.71
C GLN A 545 -36.36 -18.62 27.60
N TYR A 546 -35.22 -18.09 27.14
CA TYR A 546 -34.93 -16.66 27.10
C TYR A 546 -34.65 -16.20 25.66
N GLN A 547 -35.20 -15.05 25.28
CA GLN A 547 -34.84 -14.37 24.04
C GLN A 547 -33.90 -13.21 24.38
N LEU A 548 -32.59 -13.48 24.33
CA LEU A 548 -31.57 -12.48 24.62
C LEU A 548 -31.26 -11.64 23.37
N PRO A 549 -30.90 -10.35 23.52
CA PRO A 549 -30.38 -9.54 22.42
C PRO A 549 -29.13 -10.19 21.82
N ASP A 550 -29.03 -10.20 20.50
CA ASP A 550 -27.92 -10.85 19.79
C ASP A 550 -26.69 -9.94 19.59
N GLY A 551 -26.76 -8.69 20.06
CA GLY A 551 -25.65 -7.74 20.07
C GLY A 551 -25.46 -6.94 18.78
N TRP A 552 -26.34 -7.07 17.78
CA TRP A 552 -26.16 -6.46 16.45
C TRP A 552 -27.07 -5.26 16.15
N ASP A 553 -27.82 -4.76 17.13
CA ASP A 553 -28.84 -3.70 16.92
C ASP A 553 -28.28 -2.40 16.35
N ASP A 554 -27.13 -1.94 16.87
CA ASP A 554 -26.47 -0.74 16.35
C ASP A 554 -26.01 -0.93 14.92
N LEU A 555 -25.52 -2.13 14.55
CA LEU A 555 -25.14 -2.44 13.18
C LEU A 555 -26.36 -2.43 12.27
N ARG A 556 -27.48 -3.02 12.72
CA ARG A 556 -28.72 -2.99 11.94
C ARG A 556 -29.21 -1.57 11.69
N LEU A 557 -29.17 -0.72 12.72
CA LEU A 557 -29.52 0.70 12.61
C LEU A 557 -28.57 1.45 11.68
N TRP A 558 -27.27 1.17 11.78
CA TRP A 558 -26.26 1.76 10.93
C TRP A 558 -26.48 1.41 9.46
N VAL A 559 -26.70 0.14 9.12
CA VAL A 559 -27.00 -0.31 7.73
C VAL A 559 -28.20 0.45 7.17
N LYS A 560 -29.29 0.59 7.95
CA LYS A 560 -30.48 1.35 7.52
C LYS A 560 -30.21 2.83 7.23
N ARG A 561 -29.17 3.41 7.84
CA ARG A 561 -28.82 4.83 7.66
C ARG A 561 -27.85 5.06 6.51
N VAL A 562 -26.91 4.15 6.29
CA VAL A 562 -25.82 4.36 5.32
C VAL A 562 -26.14 3.80 3.93
N VAL A 563 -26.99 2.77 3.83
CA VAL A 563 -27.35 2.17 2.55
C VAL A 563 -28.40 3.02 1.85
N MET A 564 -28.13 3.33 0.59
CA MET A 564 -28.98 4.12 -0.29
C MET A 564 -29.31 3.30 -1.56
N LEU A 565 -30.61 3.19 -1.85
CA LEU A 565 -31.15 2.47 -3.01
C LEU A 565 -31.82 3.45 -4.00
N PRO A 566 -31.87 3.11 -5.29
CA PRO A 566 -32.40 4.01 -6.32
C PRO A 566 -33.91 4.19 -6.15
N GLY A 567 -34.39 5.42 -6.33
CA GLY A 567 -35.81 5.76 -6.15
C GLY A 567 -36.29 5.78 -4.69
N THR A 568 -35.44 5.48 -3.70
CA THR A 568 -35.74 5.63 -2.27
C THR A 568 -35.37 7.02 -1.71
N ASN A 569 -35.15 8.01 -2.58
CA ASN A 569 -34.93 9.42 -2.24
C ASN A 569 -36.18 10.06 -1.60
N GLN A 570 -36.60 9.58 -0.44
CA GLN A 570 -36.93 10.49 0.61
C GLN A 570 -35.57 10.90 1.18
N GLU A 571 -35.10 12.11 0.87
CA GLU A 571 -34.17 12.74 1.80
C GLU A 571 -34.80 12.53 3.19
N PRO A 572 -34.05 11.97 4.17
CA PRO A 572 -34.55 11.95 5.53
C PRO A 572 -35.01 13.37 5.80
N SER A 573 -36.27 13.53 6.20
CA SER A 573 -36.88 14.85 6.34
C SER A 573 -35.88 15.78 7.03
N VAL A 574 -35.83 17.06 6.65
CA VAL A 574 -34.93 18.03 7.30
C VAL A 574 -34.98 17.88 8.83
N GLN A 575 -36.14 17.55 9.37
CA GLN A 575 -36.38 17.19 10.77
C GLN A 575 -35.56 15.98 11.26
N THR A 576 -35.51 14.87 10.53
CA THR A 576 -34.71 13.67 10.85
C THR A 576 -33.20 13.93 10.80
N GLN A 577 -32.73 14.73 9.84
CA GLN A 577 -31.31 15.11 9.75
C GLN A 577 -30.92 16.02 10.91
N VAL A 578 -31.76 17.02 11.20
CA VAL A 578 -31.60 17.92 12.35
C VAL A 578 -31.64 17.14 13.66
N GLU A 579 -32.58 16.20 13.84
CA GLU A 579 -32.63 15.34 15.03
C GLU A 579 -31.37 14.49 15.17
N THR A 580 -30.85 13.92 14.08
CA THR A 580 -29.61 13.12 14.11
C THR A 580 -28.42 13.99 14.51
N PHE A 581 -28.27 15.17 13.89
CA PHE A 581 -27.23 16.13 14.24
C PHE A 581 -27.34 16.62 15.69
N LEU A 582 -28.55 16.96 16.15
CA LEU A 582 -28.80 17.39 17.52
C LEU A 582 -28.46 16.29 18.52
N ASN A 583 -28.83 15.03 18.24
CA ASN A 583 -28.44 13.90 19.07
C ASN A 583 -26.92 13.70 19.13
N GLU A 584 -26.21 13.85 18.00
CA GLU A 584 -24.74 13.79 17.97
C GLU A 584 -24.10 14.93 18.75
N LEU A 585 -24.61 16.16 18.59
CA LEU A 585 -24.15 17.35 19.29
C LEU A 585 -24.43 17.24 20.80
N ASP A 586 -25.60 16.76 21.20
CA ASP A 586 -25.98 16.55 22.60
C ASP A 586 -25.10 15.49 23.25
N ASN A 587 -24.85 14.36 22.56
CA ASN A 587 -23.91 13.34 23.02
C ASN A 587 -22.49 13.89 23.16
N TYR A 588 -22.02 14.70 22.19
CA TYR A 588 -20.72 15.37 22.27
C TYR A 588 -20.63 16.30 23.48
N ASN A 589 -21.65 17.15 23.68
CA ASN A 589 -21.72 18.07 24.80
C ASN A 589 -21.80 17.32 26.15
N ALA A 590 -22.58 16.24 26.23
CA ALA A 590 -22.68 15.40 27.42
C ALA A 590 -21.36 14.68 27.75
N ALA A 591 -20.59 14.27 26.74
CA ALA A 591 -19.27 13.65 26.92
C ALA A 591 -18.21 14.63 27.47
N LYS A 592 -18.40 15.93 27.26
CA LYS A 592 -17.55 17.01 27.79
C LYS A 592 -18.02 17.56 29.15
N LYS A 593 -19.03 16.97 29.80
CA LYS A 593 -19.44 17.31 31.18
C LYS A 593 -18.59 16.59 32.23
N ALA A 594 -18.33 17.25 33.36
CA ALA A 594 -17.67 16.65 34.53
C ALA A 594 -18.71 16.07 35.51
N GLY A 595 -18.46 14.88 36.06
CA GLY A 595 -19.30 14.27 37.11
C GLY A 595 -20.46 13.40 36.63
N ARG A 596 -21.55 13.35 37.42
CA ARG A 596 -22.72 12.47 37.20
C ARG A 596 -23.48 12.91 35.93
N GLY A 597 -23.76 11.96 35.03
CA GLY A 597 -24.41 12.25 33.73
C GLY A 597 -23.44 12.37 32.55
N LYS A 598 -22.13 12.09 32.75
CA LYS A 598 -21.15 11.98 31.68
C LYS A 598 -21.46 10.78 30.77
N GLN A 599 -21.59 11.03 29.48
CA GLN A 599 -21.66 9.99 28.47
C GLN A 599 -20.28 9.67 27.87
N LEU A 600 -20.10 8.43 27.42
CA LEU A 600 -18.88 8.03 26.74
C LEU A 600 -18.99 8.42 25.25
N ILE A 601 -17.94 9.01 24.68
CA ILE A 601 -17.84 9.29 23.25
C ILE A 601 -16.79 8.40 22.61
N CYS A 602 -17.02 7.94 21.40
CA CYS A 602 -16.02 7.17 20.67
C CYS A 602 -14.77 8.03 20.39
N SER A 603 -13.60 7.42 20.55
CA SER A 603 -12.30 8.06 20.33
C SER A 603 -11.96 8.14 18.84
N ILE A 604 -12.59 7.30 18.03
CA ILE A 604 -12.41 7.18 16.58
C ILE A 604 -13.46 8.03 15.86
N SER A 605 -14.75 7.67 15.99
CA SER A 605 -15.89 8.38 15.41
C SER A 605 -16.58 9.30 16.45
N HIS A 606 -17.37 10.27 15.99
CA HIS A 606 -18.27 11.06 16.85
C HIS A 606 -19.70 10.51 16.88
N SER A 607 -19.86 9.25 16.43
CA SER A 607 -21.15 8.63 16.16
C SER A 607 -21.95 8.36 17.44
N ALA A 608 -23.28 8.53 17.37
CA ALA A 608 -24.23 8.35 18.46
C ALA A 608 -24.55 6.87 18.85
N TYR A 609 -23.78 5.90 18.37
CA TYR A 609 -23.97 4.48 18.70
C TYR A 609 -23.49 4.12 20.10
N THR A 610 -23.83 2.94 20.60
CA THR A 610 -23.41 2.46 21.93
C THR A 610 -21.91 2.52 22.07
N VAL A 611 -21.42 3.11 23.16
CA VAL A 611 -19.99 3.29 23.43
C VAL A 611 -19.59 2.52 24.67
N THR A 612 -18.56 1.68 24.55
CA THR A 612 -17.98 0.89 25.65
C THR A 612 -16.52 1.25 25.89
N GLU A 613 -16.02 0.97 27.10
CA GLU A 613 -14.59 1.06 27.40
C GLU A 613 -13.82 -0.06 26.69
N GLN A 614 -12.69 0.31 26.08
CA GLN A 614 -11.88 -0.58 25.27
C GLN A 614 -11.06 -1.54 26.15
N MET A 615 -11.19 -2.86 25.94
CA MET A 615 -10.32 -3.88 26.53
C MET A 615 -9.17 -4.24 25.60
N GLU A 616 -7.94 -4.37 26.11
CA GLU A 616 -6.73 -4.62 25.31
C GLU A 616 -6.79 -5.93 24.49
N SER A 617 -7.49 -6.95 24.97
CA SER A 617 -7.70 -8.23 24.27
C SER A 617 -8.67 -8.14 23.08
N ALA A 618 -9.51 -7.11 23.04
CA ALA A 618 -10.58 -6.96 22.06
C ALA A 618 -10.21 -6.04 20.88
N VAL A 619 -8.99 -5.49 20.86
CA VAL A 619 -8.60 -4.44 19.91
C VAL A 619 -7.20 -4.65 19.34
N LEU A 620 -7.03 -4.27 18.07
CA LEU A 620 -5.77 -4.38 17.36
C LEU A 620 -4.67 -3.51 17.95
N PHE A 621 -4.95 -2.27 18.35
CA PHE A 621 -3.97 -1.31 18.85
C PHE A 621 -4.24 -0.90 20.30
N THR A 622 -3.22 -0.41 21.02
CA THR A 622 -3.37 0.01 22.42
C THR A 622 -4.28 1.21 22.57
N PRO A 623 -4.78 1.46 23.79
CA PRO A 623 -5.63 2.60 24.06
C PRO A 623 -4.96 3.99 23.92
N GLN A 624 -3.71 4.16 23.43
CA GLN A 624 -2.92 5.39 23.66
C GLN A 624 -2.76 6.41 22.49
N VAL A 625 -3.03 6.10 21.22
CA VAL A 625 -2.72 7.03 20.07
C VAL A 625 -3.63 8.29 19.80
N TYR A 626 -4.95 8.28 20.03
CA TYR A 626 -5.92 9.40 19.90
C TYR A 626 -6.41 10.07 21.22
N THR A 627 -5.58 10.85 21.92
CA THR A 627 -5.91 11.43 23.25
C THR A 627 -6.71 12.74 23.21
N ASN A 628 -6.80 13.41 22.05
CA ASN A 628 -7.38 14.76 21.93
C ASN A 628 -8.90 14.85 22.20
N LYS A 629 -9.61 13.73 22.26
CA LYS A 629 -11.08 13.70 22.45
C LYS A 629 -11.52 13.54 23.91
N GLN A 630 -10.63 13.14 24.81
CA GLN A 630 -10.93 13.09 26.24
C GLN A 630 -10.85 14.48 26.90
N MET A 631 -11.29 14.58 28.16
CA MET A 631 -11.10 15.81 28.94
C MET A 631 -9.61 16.06 29.16
N LEU A 632 -9.17 17.30 28.92
CA LEU A 632 -7.83 17.76 29.28
C LEU A 632 -7.61 17.54 30.79
N GLY A 633 -6.54 16.83 31.17
CA GLY A 633 -6.17 16.58 32.57
C GLY A 633 -6.79 15.36 33.25
N GLY A 634 -7.50 14.48 32.53
CA GLY A 634 -8.04 13.23 33.08
C GLY A 634 -6.95 12.15 33.33
N SER A 635 -7.01 11.45 34.47
CA SER A 635 -6.07 10.38 34.84
C SER A 635 -6.42 8.99 34.25
N ASN A 636 -7.59 8.83 33.63
CA ASN A 636 -8.03 7.56 33.03
C ASN A 636 -7.50 7.45 31.58
N ALA A 637 -6.50 6.61 31.38
CA ALA A 637 -5.92 6.33 30.05
C ALA A 637 -6.74 5.33 29.20
N LYS A 638 -7.91 4.86 29.68
CA LYS A 638 -8.79 3.94 28.94
C LYS A 638 -9.71 4.71 27.99
N ARG A 639 -9.76 4.25 26.74
CA ARG A 639 -10.56 4.83 25.67
C ARG A 639 -11.91 4.18 25.50
N ASN A 640 -12.75 4.91 24.80
CA ASN A 640 -14.12 4.58 24.50
C ASN A 640 -14.25 4.35 22.99
N ILE A 641 -14.93 3.28 22.58
CA ILE A 641 -15.16 2.95 21.17
C ILE A 641 -16.65 2.71 20.91
N SER A 642 -17.15 3.20 19.77
CA SER A 642 -18.53 2.91 19.35
C SER A 642 -18.63 1.47 18.88
N SER A 643 -19.80 0.86 19.02
CA SER A 643 -20.09 -0.49 18.51
C SER A 643 -19.70 -0.66 17.04
N ILE A 644 -19.97 0.32 16.16
CA ILE A 644 -19.61 0.27 14.73
C ILE A 644 -18.10 0.29 14.51
N ALA A 645 -17.36 1.19 15.18
CA ALA A 645 -15.90 1.20 15.10
C ALA A 645 -15.30 -0.08 15.71
N GLY A 646 -15.91 -0.60 16.77
CA GLY A 646 -15.57 -1.89 17.38
C GLY A 646 -15.75 -3.05 16.42
N VAL A 647 -16.86 -3.09 15.67
CA VAL A 647 -17.11 -4.09 14.62
C VAL A 647 -16.04 -4.02 13.53
N GLU A 648 -15.70 -2.85 13.00
CA GLU A 648 -14.64 -2.71 11.98
C GLU A 648 -13.28 -3.20 12.50
N MET A 649 -12.91 -2.84 13.74
CA MET A 649 -11.65 -3.30 14.35
C MET A 649 -11.65 -4.82 14.59
N MET A 650 -12.76 -5.37 15.06
CA MET A 650 -12.94 -6.81 15.23
C MET A 650 -12.81 -7.53 13.88
N LEU A 651 -13.47 -7.03 12.82
CA LEU A 651 -13.37 -7.58 11.47
C LEU A 651 -11.92 -7.59 11.00
N ARG A 652 -11.13 -6.53 11.25
CA ARG A 652 -9.69 -6.51 10.92
C ARG A 652 -8.91 -7.55 11.70
N GLN A 653 -9.21 -7.71 12.99
CA GLN A 653 -8.53 -8.70 13.82
C GLN A 653 -8.81 -10.13 13.33
N ILE A 654 -10.03 -10.40 12.86
CA ILE A 654 -10.45 -11.74 12.43
C ILE A 654 -10.02 -12.03 10.98
N LEU A 655 -10.27 -11.08 10.08
CA LEU A 655 -10.13 -11.27 8.63
C LEU A 655 -8.80 -10.78 8.07
N MET A 656 -8.05 -9.93 8.78
CA MET A 656 -6.74 -9.44 8.30
C MET A 656 -5.54 -9.93 9.10
N ASN A 657 -5.71 -10.15 10.40
CA ASN A 657 -4.56 -10.48 11.25
C ASN A 657 -4.08 -11.91 10.98
N GLN A 658 -2.94 -12.03 10.31
CA GLN A 658 -2.23 -13.28 10.13
C GLN A 658 -1.35 -13.63 11.35
N THR A 659 -1.21 -12.70 12.30
CA THR A 659 -0.45 -12.89 13.54
C THR A 659 -1.37 -12.96 14.77
N GLN A 660 -0.82 -13.34 15.92
CA GLN A 660 -1.51 -13.23 17.21
C GLN A 660 -1.16 -11.91 17.93
N ALA A 661 -0.55 -10.94 17.22
CA ALA A 661 -0.20 -9.65 17.80
C ALA A 661 -1.46 -8.76 17.91
N VAL A 662 -1.70 -8.26 19.13
CA VAL A 662 -2.79 -7.34 19.48
C VAL A 662 -2.26 -6.32 20.50
N GLY A 663 -2.99 -5.22 20.70
CA GLY A 663 -2.62 -4.16 21.64
C GLY A 663 -1.20 -3.64 21.41
N LYS A 664 -0.38 -3.66 22.46
CA LYS A 664 0.97 -3.07 22.44
C LYS A 664 1.88 -3.72 21.40
N ARG A 665 1.77 -5.04 21.23
CA ARG A 665 2.60 -5.78 20.28
C ARG A 665 2.32 -5.40 18.84
N PHE A 666 1.08 -5.01 18.52
CA PHE A 666 0.72 -4.57 17.17
C PHE A 666 1.15 -3.12 16.93
N GLU A 667 0.98 -2.23 17.92
CA GLU A 667 1.45 -0.84 17.82
C GLU A 667 2.97 -0.73 17.73
N ASP A 668 3.69 -1.48 18.56
CA ASP A 668 5.15 -1.58 18.49
C ASP A 668 5.60 -2.12 17.12
N GLY A 669 4.71 -2.82 16.41
CA GLY A 669 4.89 -3.27 15.04
C GLY A 669 4.85 -2.17 13.99
N LYS A 670 4.46 -0.92 14.31
CA LYS A 670 4.55 0.27 13.42
C LYS A 670 4.11 0.02 11.96
N TYR A 671 2.99 -0.66 11.77
CA TYR A 671 2.44 -0.92 10.44
C TYR A 671 2.12 0.39 9.71
N ARG A 672 2.28 0.39 8.38
CA ARG A 672 1.77 1.46 7.49
C ARG A 672 0.73 0.91 6.55
N TYR A 673 -0.42 1.58 6.53
CA TYR A 673 -1.54 1.19 5.68
C TYR A 673 -1.35 1.77 4.29
N LEU A 674 -1.48 0.91 3.28
CA LEU A 674 -1.60 1.27 1.88
C LEU A 674 -3.06 1.03 1.48
N TYR A 675 -3.73 2.09 1.08
CA TYR A 675 -5.10 2.06 0.56
C TYR A 675 -5.05 2.16 -0.96
N PHE A 676 -5.74 1.24 -1.64
CA PHE A 676 -5.84 1.20 -3.09
C PHE A 676 -7.25 1.62 -3.50
N TYR A 677 -7.36 2.85 -3.98
CA TYR A 677 -8.60 3.36 -4.54
C TYR A 677 -8.59 3.06 -6.05
N PRO A 678 -9.69 2.55 -6.61
CA PRO A 678 -9.80 2.49 -8.04
C PRO A 678 -9.73 3.91 -8.60
N THR A 679 -9.14 4.02 -9.78
CA THR A 679 -9.00 5.30 -10.46
C THR A 679 -10.37 5.90 -10.85
N TYR A 680 -11.44 5.09 -10.88
CA TYR A 680 -12.85 5.48 -10.61
C TYR A 680 -13.65 4.27 -10.09
N TYR A 681 -13.50 3.11 -10.73
CA TYR A 681 -14.15 1.85 -10.35
C TYR A 681 -13.33 0.65 -10.85
N PHE A 682 -13.65 -0.54 -10.35
CA PHE A 682 -13.20 -1.81 -10.91
C PHE A 682 -14.29 -2.45 -11.78
N THR A 683 -13.86 -3.20 -12.78
CA THR A 683 -14.68 -4.10 -13.60
C THR A 683 -14.49 -5.54 -13.10
N PRO A 684 -15.30 -6.54 -13.47
CA PRO A 684 -15.07 -7.92 -13.04
C PRO A 684 -13.65 -8.43 -13.36
N GLU A 685 -13.11 -8.05 -14.51
CA GLU A 685 -11.76 -8.39 -14.98
C GLU A 685 -10.70 -7.70 -14.12
N THR A 686 -10.76 -6.36 -13.98
CA THR A 686 -9.76 -5.63 -13.20
C THR A 686 -9.84 -5.94 -11.70
N ASN A 687 -11.02 -6.27 -11.18
CA ASN A 687 -11.21 -6.72 -9.81
C ASN A 687 -10.51 -8.06 -9.56
N LYS A 688 -10.71 -9.05 -10.45
CA LYS A 688 -10.08 -10.36 -10.32
C LYS A 688 -8.57 -10.31 -10.51
N PHE A 689 -8.09 -9.49 -11.46
CA PHE A 689 -6.66 -9.17 -11.61
C PHE A 689 -6.09 -8.62 -10.29
N LEU A 690 -6.72 -7.58 -9.75
CA LEU A 690 -6.23 -6.94 -8.53
C LEU A 690 -6.31 -7.86 -7.32
N GLN A 691 -7.34 -8.71 -7.21
CA GLN A 691 -7.45 -9.71 -6.14
C GLN A 691 -6.28 -10.71 -6.17
N LYS A 692 -5.93 -11.23 -7.36
CA LYS A 692 -4.78 -12.12 -7.53
C LYS A 692 -3.47 -11.42 -7.18
N ALA A 693 -3.23 -10.23 -7.73
CA ALA A 693 -2.04 -9.45 -7.42
C ALA A 693 -1.96 -9.13 -5.93
N TYR A 694 -3.04 -8.62 -5.33
CA TYR A 694 -3.16 -8.30 -3.91
C TYR A 694 -2.84 -9.49 -3.02
N ASN A 695 -3.32 -10.70 -3.35
CA ASN A 695 -3.01 -11.90 -2.60
C ASN A 695 -1.52 -12.26 -2.69
N GLY A 696 -0.89 -12.07 -3.85
CA GLY A 696 0.52 -12.38 -4.07
C GLY A 696 1.52 -11.35 -3.51
N ILE A 697 1.12 -10.13 -3.16
CA ILE A 697 2.08 -9.10 -2.65
C ILE A 697 2.79 -9.57 -1.37
N ALA A 698 4.04 -10.02 -1.42
CA ALA A 698 4.70 -10.55 -0.23
C ALA A 698 5.08 -9.43 0.77
N GLN A 699 5.71 -9.78 1.89
CA GLN A 699 6.42 -8.78 2.71
C GLN A 699 7.64 -8.28 1.93
N THR A 700 7.41 -7.40 0.97
CA THR A 700 8.44 -6.81 0.13
C THR A 700 9.23 -5.81 0.97
N ARG A 701 10.56 -5.81 0.82
CA ARG A 701 11.45 -4.76 1.34
C ARG A 701 12.17 -4.15 0.16
N PHE A 702 12.47 -2.86 0.23
CA PHE A 702 13.44 -2.30 -0.68
C PHE A 702 14.82 -2.79 -0.23
N ASP A 703 15.35 -3.79 -0.92
CA ASP A 703 16.58 -4.46 -0.57
C ASP A 703 17.55 -4.48 -1.76
N THR A 704 18.59 -5.31 -1.64
CA THR A 704 19.61 -5.39 -2.69
C THR A 704 19.06 -6.03 -3.97
N SER A 705 18.05 -6.92 -3.91
CA SER A 705 17.45 -7.45 -5.13
C SER A 705 16.65 -6.40 -5.88
N VAL A 706 15.80 -5.63 -5.18
CA VAL A 706 15.06 -4.53 -5.81
C VAL A 706 16.04 -3.47 -6.36
N ARG A 707 17.08 -3.14 -5.60
CA ARG A 707 18.16 -2.25 -6.08
C ARG A 707 18.80 -2.77 -7.37
N ASN A 708 19.15 -4.05 -7.42
CA ASN A 708 19.87 -4.65 -8.55
C ASN A 708 19.01 -4.81 -9.81
N HIS A 709 17.68 -4.79 -9.67
CA HIS A 709 16.77 -4.67 -10.82
C HIS A 709 16.97 -3.36 -11.57
N PHE A 710 17.13 -2.25 -10.83
CA PHE A 710 17.34 -0.92 -11.41
C PHE A 710 18.81 -0.60 -11.73
N ILE A 711 19.76 -1.29 -11.09
CA ILE A 711 21.20 -1.05 -11.23
C ILE A 711 21.88 -2.36 -11.59
N SER A 712 22.36 -2.46 -12.84
CA SER A 712 22.99 -3.68 -13.34
C SER A 712 24.31 -4.01 -12.62
N LYS A 713 24.83 -5.22 -12.85
CA LYS A 713 26.16 -5.64 -12.36
C LYS A 713 27.28 -4.72 -12.88
N ASP A 714 27.11 -4.16 -14.07
CA ASP A 714 28.01 -3.17 -14.69
C ASP A 714 27.79 -1.74 -14.17
N LEU A 715 27.00 -1.58 -13.11
CA LEU A 715 26.67 -0.32 -12.44
C LEU A 715 25.98 0.71 -13.35
N GLN A 716 25.23 0.23 -14.35
CA GLN A 716 24.36 1.07 -15.19
C GLN A 716 22.98 1.14 -14.57
N ALA A 717 22.45 2.35 -14.39
CA ALA A 717 21.09 2.54 -13.89
C ALA A 717 20.10 2.64 -15.04
N ASN A 718 19.00 1.88 -14.97
CA ASN A 718 17.84 2.06 -15.83
C ASN A 718 16.63 2.38 -14.94
N LEU A 719 16.27 3.67 -14.89
CA LEU A 719 15.10 4.21 -14.20
C LEU A 719 13.97 4.54 -15.20
N GLY A 720 13.94 3.81 -16.32
CA GLY A 720 12.91 3.91 -17.37
C GLY A 720 11.58 3.29 -16.95
N ARG A 721 10.53 3.60 -17.72
CA ARG A 721 9.15 3.17 -17.42
C ARG A 721 9.01 1.63 -17.44
N ASP A 722 9.67 0.98 -18.40
CA ASP A 722 9.77 -0.46 -18.60
C ASP A 722 10.34 -1.20 -17.38
N ARG A 723 11.39 -0.63 -16.76
CA ARG A 723 11.99 -1.20 -15.55
C ARG A 723 11.06 -1.11 -14.34
N TYR A 724 10.29 -0.03 -14.23
CA TYR A 724 9.30 0.08 -13.16
C TYR A 724 8.10 -0.85 -13.32
N GLN A 725 7.77 -1.32 -14.54
CA GLN A 725 6.75 -2.38 -14.71
C GLN A 725 7.29 -3.75 -14.32
N SER A 726 8.47 -4.11 -14.82
CA SER A 726 9.07 -5.45 -14.63
C SER A 726 9.52 -5.76 -13.20
N VAL A 727 9.49 -4.77 -12.31
CA VAL A 727 9.74 -4.99 -10.88
C VAL A 727 8.61 -5.76 -10.20
N ASP A 728 7.45 -5.92 -10.87
CA ASP A 728 6.30 -6.68 -10.38
C ASP A 728 6.65 -8.11 -9.94
N SER A 729 7.57 -8.77 -10.64
CA SER A 729 8.16 -10.08 -10.31
C SER A 729 8.83 -10.15 -8.94
N PHE A 730 9.36 -9.04 -8.42
CA PHE A 730 9.96 -8.96 -7.08
C PHE A 730 8.92 -8.61 -6.00
N LEU A 731 7.76 -8.08 -6.42
CA LEU A 731 6.75 -7.58 -5.50
C LEU A 731 5.62 -8.58 -5.24
N ILE A 732 5.30 -9.41 -6.23
CA ILE A 732 4.17 -10.33 -6.23
C ILE A 732 4.68 -11.76 -6.38
N ASP A 733 4.44 -12.58 -5.36
CA ASP A 733 4.71 -14.02 -5.36
C ASP A 733 3.39 -14.79 -5.52
N GLU A 734 3.21 -15.42 -6.68
CA GLU A 734 2.01 -16.21 -7.00
C GLU A 734 1.84 -17.42 -6.06
N ASN A 735 2.93 -17.93 -5.49
CA ASN A 735 2.95 -19.10 -4.62
C ASN A 735 3.15 -18.73 -3.14
N LEU A 736 2.81 -17.49 -2.77
CA LEU A 736 2.98 -16.98 -1.42
C LEU A 736 2.23 -17.85 -0.41
N GLN A 737 2.99 -18.56 0.42
CA GLN A 737 2.42 -19.38 1.48
C GLN A 737 1.90 -18.49 2.62
N ARG A 738 0.62 -18.67 3.00
CA ARG A 738 -0.06 -17.83 4.01
C ARG A 738 0.61 -17.81 5.39
N ASP A 739 1.38 -18.83 5.74
CA ASP A 739 2.12 -18.90 7.00
C ASP A 739 3.42 -18.07 6.98
N LYS A 740 3.94 -17.78 5.78
CA LYS A 740 5.12 -16.93 5.54
C LYS A 740 4.76 -15.48 5.27
N ASP A 741 3.54 -15.20 4.85
CA ASP A 741 3.04 -13.85 4.73
C ASP A 741 2.95 -13.18 6.12
N ARG A 742 3.49 -11.97 6.20
CA ARG A 742 3.48 -11.12 7.41
C ARG A 742 2.69 -9.84 7.18
N THR A 743 2.24 -9.61 5.95
CA THR A 743 1.44 -8.45 5.60
C THR A 743 0.06 -8.56 6.22
N PHE A 744 -0.48 -7.42 6.65
CA PHE A 744 -1.81 -7.34 7.21
C PHE A 744 -2.81 -7.10 6.07
N LYS A 745 -3.34 -8.18 5.51
CA LYS A 745 -4.20 -8.17 4.32
C LYS A 745 -5.54 -8.85 4.56
N LEU A 746 -6.56 -8.41 3.85
CA LEU A 746 -7.90 -8.98 3.90
C LEU A 746 -7.93 -10.39 3.34
N SER A 747 -8.22 -11.35 4.20
CA SER A 747 -8.60 -12.72 3.84
C SER A 747 -10.10 -12.76 3.58
N TYR A 748 -10.48 -12.70 2.31
CA TYR A 748 -11.87 -12.79 1.86
C TYR A 748 -12.08 -14.00 0.92
N PRO A 749 -13.29 -14.55 0.80
CA PRO A 749 -13.58 -15.59 -0.19
C PRO A 749 -13.28 -15.14 -1.62
N GLU A 750 -12.70 -16.02 -2.44
CA GLU A 750 -12.28 -15.71 -3.82
C GLU A 750 -13.47 -15.51 -4.77
N ASP A 751 -14.63 -16.08 -4.45
CA ASP A 751 -15.88 -15.95 -5.20
C ASP A 751 -16.62 -14.63 -4.93
N GLN A 752 -16.18 -13.87 -3.92
CA GLN A 752 -16.79 -12.58 -3.56
C GLN A 752 -15.87 -11.42 -3.93
N PRO A 753 -16.34 -10.44 -4.73
CA PRO A 753 -15.53 -9.31 -5.14
C PRO A 753 -15.22 -8.37 -3.97
N LEU A 754 -14.03 -7.79 -4.00
CA LEU A 754 -13.67 -6.70 -3.07
C LEU A 754 -13.89 -5.36 -3.77
N THR A 755 -14.72 -4.50 -3.18
CA THR A 755 -14.98 -3.16 -3.72
C THR A 755 -13.90 -2.15 -3.33
N PHE A 756 -13.14 -2.45 -2.28
CA PHE A 756 -12.07 -1.60 -1.77
C PHE A 756 -10.92 -2.44 -1.22
N TYR A 757 -9.69 -2.16 -1.68
CA TYR A 757 -8.49 -2.91 -1.32
C TYR A 757 -7.59 -2.07 -0.43
N PHE A 758 -7.03 -2.69 0.61
CA PHE A 758 -6.02 -2.06 1.45
C PHE A 758 -5.22 -3.11 2.20
N MET A 759 -3.99 -2.79 2.56
CA MET A 759 -3.13 -3.66 3.35
C MET A 759 -2.31 -2.84 4.33
N ALA A 760 -1.74 -3.47 5.36
CA ALA A 760 -0.74 -2.84 6.21
C ALA A 760 0.58 -3.61 6.14
N LEU A 761 1.68 -2.90 5.92
CA LEU A 761 3.01 -3.50 5.84
C LEU A 761 3.72 -3.38 7.19
N PRO A 762 4.18 -4.50 7.79
CA PRO A 762 5.08 -4.43 8.92
C PRO A 762 6.47 -3.97 8.45
N PRO A 763 7.18 -3.19 9.26
CA PRO A 763 8.56 -2.84 9.00
C PRO A 763 9.50 -4.02 9.31
N GLY A 764 10.80 -3.74 9.32
CA GLY A 764 11.80 -4.66 9.86
C GLY A 764 11.66 -4.89 11.37
N ARG A 765 12.64 -5.59 11.95
CA ARG A 765 12.69 -5.82 13.40
C ARG A 765 13.18 -4.54 14.09
N ASP A 766 12.52 -4.14 15.19
CA ASP A 766 12.88 -2.98 16.02
C ASP A 766 12.99 -1.65 15.23
N SER A 767 12.18 -1.50 14.18
CA SER A 767 12.31 -0.40 13.23
C SER A 767 11.99 0.97 13.80
N THR A 768 12.71 1.97 13.30
CA THR A 768 12.38 3.38 13.54
C THR A 768 11.09 3.78 12.82
N ASP A 769 10.53 4.93 13.19
CA ASP A 769 9.35 5.47 12.50
C ASP A 769 9.61 5.72 11.00
N THR A 770 10.74 6.38 10.68
CA THR A 770 11.17 6.60 9.28
C THR A 770 11.36 5.30 8.51
N GLU A 771 11.97 4.29 9.12
CA GLU A 771 12.16 2.98 8.48
C GLU A 771 10.84 2.32 8.10
N SER A 772 9.81 2.44 8.93
CA SER A 772 8.50 1.86 8.62
C SER A 772 7.81 2.48 7.41
N TRP A 773 8.25 3.65 6.97
CA TRP A 773 7.73 4.34 5.79
C TRP A 773 8.54 4.07 4.51
N VAL A 774 9.73 3.45 4.57
CA VAL A 774 10.62 3.27 3.41
C VAL A 774 9.94 2.50 2.28
N MET A 775 9.56 1.24 2.52
CA MET A 775 8.90 0.45 1.48
C MET A 775 7.50 0.98 1.14
N PRO A 776 6.63 1.33 2.12
CA PRO A 776 5.31 1.88 1.82
C PRO A 776 5.35 3.11 0.90
N THR A 777 6.29 4.05 1.13
CA THR A 777 6.39 5.25 0.31
C THR A 777 6.82 4.92 -1.11
N TRP A 778 7.79 4.02 -1.30
CA TRP A 778 8.21 3.61 -2.63
C TRP A 778 7.09 2.86 -3.38
N LEU A 779 6.39 1.97 -2.70
CA LEU A 779 5.22 1.28 -3.24
C LEU A 779 4.06 2.21 -3.60
N ALA A 780 3.87 3.31 -2.86
CA ALA A 780 2.88 4.33 -3.20
C ALA A 780 3.12 4.90 -4.60
N PHE A 781 4.38 5.07 -5.00
CA PHE A 781 4.72 5.56 -6.32
C PHE A 781 4.78 4.45 -7.38
N ALA A 782 5.18 3.23 -7.00
CA ALA A 782 5.32 2.11 -7.92
C ALA A 782 3.96 1.48 -8.30
N PHE A 783 3.05 1.28 -7.34
CA PHE A 783 1.77 0.60 -7.61
C PHE A 783 0.83 1.31 -8.58
N PRO A 784 0.77 2.65 -8.67
CA PRO A 784 0.05 3.31 -9.76
C PRO A 784 0.57 2.92 -11.16
N MET A 785 1.86 2.59 -11.29
CA MET A 785 2.46 2.18 -12.57
C MET A 785 2.27 0.68 -12.88
N ILE A 786 2.08 -0.14 -11.84
CA ILE A 786 2.01 -1.61 -11.93
C ILE A 786 0.55 -2.10 -11.91
N LEU A 787 -0.26 -1.54 -11.02
CA LEU A 787 -1.63 -1.99 -10.73
C LEU A 787 -2.70 -1.04 -11.25
N ASP A 788 -2.32 0.12 -11.81
CA ASP A 788 -3.24 1.16 -12.32
C ASP A 788 -4.27 1.65 -11.27
N VAL A 789 -3.85 1.73 -10.00
CA VAL A 789 -4.67 2.21 -8.87
C VAL A 789 -4.15 3.54 -8.31
N LYS A 790 -5.03 4.30 -7.67
CA LYS A 790 -4.62 5.41 -6.80
C LYS A 790 -4.21 4.86 -5.43
N THR A 791 -3.14 5.40 -4.86
CA THR A 791 -2.59 4.90 -3.60
C THR A 791 -2.51 5.96 -2.52
N VAL A 792 -2.91 5.60 -1.32
CA VAL A 792 -2.73 6.44 -0.13
C VAL A 792 -1.96 5.66 0.92
N VAL A 793 -0.88 6.24 1.44
CA VAL A 793 -0.12 5.68 2.56
C VAL A 793 -0.42 6.46 3.82
N SER A 794 -0.84 5.79 4.89
CA SER A 794 -1.15 6.43 6.16
C SER A 794 -0.80 5.54 7.36
N GLU A 795 -0.54 6.17 8.50
CA GLU A 795 -0.53 5.51 9.81
C GLU A 795 -1.94 5.22 10.33
N SER A 796 -2.95 5.95 9.81
CA SER A 796 -4.35 5.76 10.17
C SER A 796 -4.84 4.39 9.68
N PRO A 797 -5.47 3.57 10.55
CA PRO A 797 -6.18 2.36 10.14
C PRO A 797 -7.53 2.66 9.46
N ILE A 798 -7.95 3.93 9.39
CA ILE A 798 -9.20 4.34 8.77
C ILE A 798 -8.88 4.92 7.39
N PRO A 799 -9.59 4.49 6.32
CA PRO A 799 -9.43 5.08 4.99
C PRO A 799 -9.64 6.61 5.03
N PRO A 800 -8.71 7.41 4.49
CA PRO A 800 -8.84 8.87 4.49
C PRO A 800 -9.94 9.43 3.57
N PHE A 801 -10.35 8.67 2.57
CA PHE A 801 -11.34 9.07 1.56
C PHE A 801 -12.41 7.99 1.41
N ASN A 802 -13.60 8.39 0.98
CA ASN A 802 -14.63 7.42 0.61
C ASN A 802 -14.36 6.81 -0.76
N ASP A 803 -13.92 7.65 -1.71
CA ASP A 803 -13.74 7.28 -3.11
C ASP A 803 -12.45 7.87 -3.70
N GLY A 804 -11.91 7.25 -4.76
CA GLY A 804 -10.74 7.74 -5.49
C GLY A 804 -10.99 9.04 -6.26
N ALA A 805 -12.26 9.40 -6.47
CA ALA A 805 -12.66 10.68 -7.06
C ALA A 805 -12.67 11.86 -6.07
N GLU A 806 -12.54 11.63 -4.76
CA GLU A 806 -12.53 12.71 -3.74
C GLU A 806 -11.21 13.50 -3.71
N PHE A 807 -10.17 13.02 -4.39
CA PHE A 807 -8.90 13.72 -4.54
C PHE A 807 -8.41 13.67 -5.98
N GLU A 808 -7.80 14.76 -6.41
CA GLU A 808 -7.45 14.93 -7.82
C GLU A 808 -6.23 14.07 -8.19
N GLU A 809 -5.31 13.90 -7.25
CA GLU A 809 -4.03 13.22 -7.44
C GLU A 809 -4.14 11.70 -7.50
N SER A 810 -3.01 11.03 -7.79
CA SER A 810 -2.90 9.57 -7.80
C SER A 810 -2.22 9.01 -6.55
N VAL A 811 -1.32 9.78 -5.94
CA VAL A 811 -0.59 9.38 -4.72
C VAL A 811 -0.79 10.41 -3.62
N PHE A 812 -1.09 9.93 -2.41
CA PHE A 812 -1.08 10.74 -1.19
C PHE A 812 -0.29 10.07 -0.06
N LEU A 813 0.74 10.76 0.44
CA LEU A 813 1.52 10.38 1.60
C LEU A 813 0.96 11.13 2.83
N ASP A 814 0.05 10.48 3.56
CA ASP A 814 -0.63 11.09 4.70
C ASP A 814 0.29 11.14 5.92
N SER A 815 0.84 12.33 6.17
CA SER A 815 1.67 12.61 7.36
C SER A 815 2.98 11.83 7.40
N ALA A 816 3.62 11.63 6.25
CA ALA A 816 4.92 10.97 6.17
C ALA A 816 6.02 11.72 6.97
N PRO A 817 7.02 11.01 7.52
CA PRO A 817 8.16 11.60 8.21
C PRO A 817 8.88 12.62 7.33
N HIS A 818 9.47 13.64 7.96
CA HIS A 818 10.17 14.73 7.26
C HIS A 818 11.21 14.24 6.23
N ALA A 819 11.85 13.09 6.48
CA ALA A 819 12.82 12.51 5.55
C ALA A 819 12.25 12.31 4.13
N PHE A 820 10.99 11.92 3.99
CA PHE A 820 10.36 11.73 2.68
C PHE A 820 10.01 13.09 2.06
N ARG A 821 9.40 13.99 2.84
CA ARG A 821 9.09 15.37 2.39
C ARG A 821 10.33 16.13 1.95
N ALA A 822 11.46 15.95 2.62
CA ALA A 822 12.75 16.54 2.25
C ALA A 822 13.21 16.10 0.85
N LEU A 823 12.95 14.84 0.48
CA LEU A 823 13.33 14.27 -0.82
C LEU A 823 12.31 14.57 -1.91
N VAL A 824 11.03 14.27 -1.67
CA VAL A 824 9.96 14.36 -2.69
C VAL A 824 9.21 15.70 -2.69
N ARG A 825 9.52 16.61 -1.75
CA ARG A 825 9.06 18.02 -1.65
C ARG A 825 7.58 18.26 -1.36
N ARG A 826 6.70 17.29 -1.53
CA ARG A 826 5.24 17.41 -1.31
C ARG A 826 4.64 16.09 -0.80
N ASP A 827 3.37 16.13 -0.44
CA ASP A 827 2.63 14.97 0.07
C ASP A 827 1.68 14.36 -0.98
N ARG A 828 1.29 15.11 -2.01
CA ARG A 828 0.31 14.70 -3.04
C ARG A 828 0.91 14.79 -4.43
N PHE A 829 0.69 13.78 -5.28
CA PHE A 829 1.33 13.69 -6.59
C PHE A 829 0.38 13.21 -7.67
N ARG A 830 0.37 13.94 -8.79
CA ARG A 830 -0.29 13.53 -10.03
C ARG A 830 0.39 12.30 -10.63
N LEU A 831 -0.35 11.56 -11.46
CA LEU A 831 0.14 10.33 -12.09
C LEU A 831 1.41 10.58 -12.92
N ASP A 832 1.38 11.58 -13.79
CA ASP A 832 2.49 11.95 -14.67
C ASP A 832 3.69 12.51 -13.89
N TYR A 833 3.48 13.12 -12.72
CA TYR A 833 4.57 13.59 -11.86
C TYR A 833 5.47 12.46 -11.38
N ILE A 834 4.94 11.25 -11.21
CA ILE A 834 5.64 10.11 -10.60
C ILE A 834 6.94 9.78 -11.34
N LEU A 835 6.91 9.77 -12.68
CA LEU A 835 8.03 9.40 -13.54
C LEU A 835 8.60 10.57 -14.35
N GLU A 836 7.88 11.69 -14.50
CA GLU A 836 8.33 12.83 -15.30
C GLU A 836 8.72 14.06 -14.47
N GLY A 837 8.36 14.08 -13.17
CA GLY A 837 8.46 15.27 -12.34
C GLY A 837 7.45 16.35 -12.74
N TRP A 838 7.61 17.54 -12.16
CA TRP A 838 6.68 18.67 -12.33
C TRP A 838 7.42 20.00 -12.43
N ASN A 839 6.75 21.01 -12.99
CA ASN A 839 7.24 22.38 -12.99
C ASN A 839 6.47 23.21 -11.96
N GLU A 840 7.18 23.97 -11.13
CA GLU A 840 6.59 24.92 -10.20
C GLU A 840 7.49 26.14 -10.07
N ASN A 841 6.93 27.33 -10.28
CA ASN A 841 7.66 28.61 -10.25
C ASN A 841 8.90 28.65 -11.17
N GLY A 842 8.84 27.99 -12.33
CA GLY A 842 9.95 27.93 -13.29
C GLY A 842 11.04 26.92 -12.93
N ILE A 843 10.86 26.13 -11.86
CA ILE A 843 11.78 25.08 -11.45
C ILE A 843 11.20 23.72 -11.88
N GLN A 844 11.98 22.96 -12.66
CA GLN A 844 11.63 21.59 -13.04
C GLN A 844 12.12 20.61 -11.98
N TYR A 845 11.22 20.18 -11.10
CA TYR A 845 11.54 19.19 -10.08
C TYR A 845 11.64 17.78 -10.68
N PRO A 846 12.59 16.95 -10.20
CA PRO A 846 12.77 15.58 -10.68
C PRO A 846 11.63 14.65 -10.24
N ALA A 847 11.52 13.53 -10.95
CA ALA A 847 10.52 12.48 -10.68
C ALA A 847 10.71 11.86 -9.28
N PRO A 848 9.70 11.88 -8.40
CA PRO A 848 9.81 11.42 -7.01
C PRO A 848 10.16 9.94 -6.90
N LEU A 849 9.70 9.09 -7.82
CA LEU A 849 10.04 7.66 -7.81
C LEU A 849 11.53 7.44 -8.12
N ASN A 850 12.10 8.22 -9.05
CA ASN A 850 13.54 8.21 -9.35
C ASN A 850 14.35 8.74 -8.16
N VAL A 851 13.88 9.82 -7.53
CA VAL A 851 14.51 10.39 -6.32
C VAL A 851 14.60 9.35 -5.20
N LEU A 852 13.50 8.66 -4.90
CA LEU A 852 13.49 7.64 -3.84
C LEU A 852 14.35 6.43 -4.22
N THR A 853 14.25 5.94 -5.46
CA THR A 853 15.05 4.80 -5.93
C THR A 853 16.55 5.10 -5.83
N ALA A 854 16.99 6.28 -6.27
CA ALA A 854 18.37 6.73 -6.14
C ALA A 854 18.79 6.92 -4.67
N ALA A 855 17.96 7.55 -3.85
CA ALA A 855 18.26 7.78 -2.43
C ALA A 855 18.40 6.46 -1.66
N TYR A 856 17.54 5.48 -1.96
CA TYR A 856 17.54 4.17 -1.33
C TYR A 856 18.76 3.36 -1.80
N ALA A 857 19.11 3.41 -3.09
CA ALA A 857 20.32 2.77 -3.60
C ALA A 857 21.60 3.35 -2.95
N ILE A 858 21.72 4.68 -2.85
CA ILE A 858 22.84 5.32 -2.14
C ILE A 858 22.88 4.92 -0.66
N HIS A 859 21.70 4.85 -0.02
CA HIS A 859 21.60 4.43 1.37
C HIS A 859 22.13 3.01 1.57
N LEU A 860 21.66 2.06 0.75
CA LEU A 860 22.08 0.66 0.81
C LEU A 860 23.57 0.51 0.51
N ASP A 861 24.10 1.26 -0.45
CA ASP A 861 25.54 1.25 -0.75
C ASP A 861 26.39 1.62 0.48
N VAL A 862 25.97 2.63 1.26
CA VAL A 862 26.82 3.22 2.32
C VAL A 862 26.54 2.69 3.72
N ASN A 863 25.28 2.36 4.02
CA ASN A 863 24.84 2.08 5.39
C ASN A 863 24.47 0.61 5.64
N ALA A 864 24.18 -0.17 4.60
CA ALA A 864 23.86 -1.58 4.75
C ALA A 864 25.06 -2.37 5.29
N ARG A 865 24.79 -3.40 6.09
CA ARG A 865 25.81 -4.20 6.77
C ARG A 865 25.40 -5.67 6.79
N GLN A 866 26.40 -6.55 6.76
CA GLN A 866 26.22 -7.96 7.05
C GLN A 866 26.73 -8.23 8.47
N GLY A 867 25.82 -8.63 9.38
CA GLY A 867 26.11 -8.90 10.78
C GLY A 867 25.92 -10.37 11.14
N LYS A 868 26.19 -10.71 12.41
CA LYS A 868 25.96 -12.07 12.96
C LYS A 868 24.51 -12.53 12.86
N THR A 869 23.57 -11.59 12.81
CA THR A 869 22.12 -11.83 12.71
C THR A 869 21.60 -11.75 11.27
N GLY A 870 22.48 -11.63 10.27
CA GLY A 870 22.13 -11.51 8.85
C GLY A 870 22.32 -10.10 8.29
N TYR A 871 21.73 -9.87 7.11
CA TYR A 871 21.75 -8.59 6.39
C TYR A 871 20.88 -7.54 7.09
N ASP A 872 21.41 -6.34 7.29
CA ASP A 872 20.73 -5.18 7.84
C ASP A 872 20.92 -3.97 6.92
N ALA A 873 19.82 -3.47 6.37
CA ALA A 873 19.81 -2.27 5.53
C ALA A 873 20.12 -0.98 6.31
N ASN A 874 19.93 -0.99 7.64
CA ASN A 874 20.24 0.12 8.54
C ASN A 874 19.48 1.42 8.21
N TRP A 875 18.20 1.27 7.85
CA TRP A 875 17.29 2.37 7.49
C TRP A 875 17.12 3.44 8.59
N GLY A 876 17.49 3.15 9.84
CA GLY A 876 17.57 4.15 10.91
C GLY A 876 18.46 5.36 10.58
N ARG A 877 19.41 5.23 9.64
CA ARG A 877 20.24 6.36 9.15
C ARG A 877 19.63 7.12 7.97
N PHE A 878 18.47 6.74 7.49
CA PHE A 878 17.86 7.35 6.30
C PHE A 878 17.51 8.82 6.54
N THR A 879 17.07 9.18 7.75
CA THR A 879 16.78 10.57 8.12
C THR A 879 18.00 11.49 8.00
N GLU A 880 19.21 10.99 8.29
CA GLU A 880 20.47 11.73 8.13
C GLU A 880 20.74 12.01 6.64
N LEU A 881 20.62 10.98 5.80
CA LEU A 881 20.81 11.09 4.35
C LEU A 881 19.81 12.06 3.70
N ALA A 882 18.53 11.99 4.07
CA ALA A 882 17.53 12.90 3.54
C ALA A 882 17.81 14.38 3.90
N LYS A 883 18.23 14.65 5.15
CA LYS A 883 18.61 16.00 5.60
C LYS A 883 19.85 16.52 4.88
N ASP A 884 20.82 15.63 4.62
CA ASP A 884 22.02 15.99 3.87
C ASP A 884 21.65 16.41 2.43
N PHE A 885 20.81 15.66 1.74
CA PHE A 885 20.34 16.01 0.38
C PHE A 885 19.46 17.25 0.35
N GLU A 886 18.64 17.47 1.37
CA GLU A 886 17.88 18.73 1.52
C GLU A 886 18.82 19.93 1.68
N THR A 887 19.95 19.76 2.38
CA THR A 887 20.96 20.80 2.59
C THR A 887 21.76 21.07 1.30
N SER A 888 22.20 20.03 0.61
CA SER A 888 22.89 20.15 -0.69
C SER A 888 22.89 18.83 -1.48
N PRO A 889 22.57 18.84 -2.78
CA PRO A 889 22.71 17.67 -3.66
C PRO A 889 24.16 17.16 -3.74
N LEU A 890 25.16 18.00 -3.47
CA LEU A 890 26.58 17.60 -3.49
C LEU A 890 26.93 16.49 -2.50
N TYR A 891 26.07 16.26 -1.49
CA TYR A 891 26.25 15.13 -0.59
C TYR A 891 26.25 13.78 -1.31
N VAL A 892 25.67 13.64 -2.52
CA VAL A 892 25.78 12.43 -3.34
C VAL A 892 27.25 11.98 -3.47
N PHE A 893 28.16 12.91 -3.76
CA PHE A 893 29.59 12.65 -3.85
C PHE A 893 30.25 12.42 -2.49
N SER A 894 29.75 13.05 -1.44
CA SER A 894 30.21 12.78 -0.07
C SER A 894 29.87 11.35 0.38
N TYR A 895 28.67 10.87 0.03
CA TYR A 895 28.25 9.49 0.26
C TYR A 895 29.07 8.51 -0.59
N LEU A 896 29.40 8.85 -1.84
CA LEU A 896 30.34 8.05 -2.65
C LEU A 896 31.73 7.96 -1.99
N ASN A 897 32.29 9.08 -1.53
CA ASN A 897 33.57 9.05 -0.82
C ASN A 897 33.50 8.24 0.49
N ARG A 898 32.37 8.32 1.20
CA ARG A 898 32.13 7.48 2.38
C ARG A 898 32.09 5.99 2.02
N TRP A 899 31.47 5.62 0.89
CA TRP A 899 31.52 4.26 0.37
C TRP A 899 32.96 3.81 0.08
N VAL A 900 33.75 4.63 -0.63
CA VAL A 900 35.17 4.35 -0.94
C VAL A 900 35.97 4.05 0.34
N ARG A 901 35.81 4.89 1.38
CA ARG A 901 36.47 4.69 2.68
C ARG A 901 36.06 3.39 3.36
N ASN A 902 34.78 3.01 3.30
CA ASN A 902 34.30 1.75 3.87
C ASN A 902 34.87 0.53 3.15
N GLN A 903 35.11 0.62 1.83
CA GLN A 903 35.72 -0.44 1.03
C GLN A 903 37.24 -0.55 1.21
N GLY A 904 37.88 0.39 1.93
CA GLY A 904 39.34 0.43 2.06
C GLY A 904 40.07 0.73 0.75
N SER A 905 39.37 1.21 -0.29
CA SER A 905 39.97 1.55 -1.59
C SER A 905 40.49 2.99 -1.58
N GLU A 906 41.52 3.28 -2.40
CA GLU A 906 41.98 4.65 -2.62
C GLU A 906 40.96 5.49 -3.40
N THR A 907 40.15 4.86 -4.26
CA THR A 907 39.12 5.53 -5.08
C THR A 907 38.02 4.58 -5.56
N ALA A 908 36.93 5.13 -6.09
CA ALA A 908 35.84 4.38 -6.73
C ALA A 908 36.20 4.01 -8.17
N ARG A 909 35.68 2.88 -8.66
CA ARG A 909 35.73 2.52 -10.08
C ARG A 909 34.95 3.53 -10.91
N ILE A 910 35.35 3.73 -12.17
CA ILE A 910 34.79 4.77 -13.02
C ILE A 910 33.29 4.57 -13.25
N GLU A 911 32.83 3.35 -13.39
CA GLU A 911 31.43 2.99 -13.59
C GLU A 911 30.58 3.42 -12.38
N LYS A 912 31.13 3.29 -11.17
CA LYS A 912 30.48 3.75 -9.93
C LYS A 912 30.41 5.28 -9.87
N ILE A 913 31.44 5.97 -10.36
CA ILE A 913 31.45 7.43 -10.46
C ILE A 913 30.42 7.90 -11.48
N ARG A 914 30.34 7.25 -12.65
CA ARG A 914 29.32 7.50 -13.68
C ARG A 914 27.91 7.27 -13.13
N LEU A 915 27.67 6.17 -12.41
CA LEU A 915 26.40 5.91 -11.73
C LEU A 915 25.96 7.09 -10.84
N TYR A 916 26.85 7.53 -9.95
CA TYR A 916 26.54 8.61 -9.01
C TYR A 916 26.39 9.97 -9.70
N ALA A 917 27.25 10.28 -10.68
CA ALA A 917 27.26 11.58 -11.33
C ALA A 917 26.16 11.72 -12.40
N TYR A 918 25.93 10.70 -13.21
CA TYR A 918 25.05 10.77 -14.39
C TYR A 918 23.63 10.32 -14.09
N HIS A 919 23.42 9.41 -13.13
CA HIS A 919 22.09 8.89 -12.83
C HIS A 919 21.55 9.34 -11.48
N PHE A 920 22.36 9.34 -10.41
CA PHE A 920 21.86 9.72 -9.08
C PHE A 920 21.84 11.22 -8.84
N TYR A 921 22.91 11.96 -9.15
CA TYR A 921 22.97 13.40 -8.88
C TYR A 921 21.82 14.20 -9.53
N PRO A 922 21.44 13.95 -10.81
CA PRO A 922 20.32 14.66 -11.43
C PRO A 922 18.97 14.43 -10.74
N CYS A 923 18.83 13.37 -9.94
CA CYS A 923 17.61 13.13 -9.17
C CYS A 923 17.46 14.09 -7.97
N PHE A 924 18.50 14.83 -7.59
CA PHE A 924 18.47 15.72 -6.42
C PHE A 924 18.71 17.20 -6.78
N ASP A 925 19.18 17.50 -7.99
CA ASP A 925 19.44 18.85 -8.48
C ASP A 925 18.61 19.16 -9.73
N PRO A 926 17.56 20.01 -9.63
CA PRO A 926 16.65 20.32 -10.74
C PRO A 926 17.33 21.06 -11.91
N TYR A 927 18.54 21.58 -11.70
CA TYR A 927 19.30 22.33 -12.71
C TYR A 927 20.33 21.47 -13.45
N VAL A 928 20.33 20.15 -13.22
CA VAL A 928 21.27 19.22 -13.87
C VAL A 928 20.53 18.13 -14.60
N LYS A 929 20.94 17.88 -15.85
CA LYS A 929 20.47 16.76 -16.66
C LYS A 929 21.66 16.06 -17.29
N TYR A 930 21.55 14.75 -17.45
CA TYR A 930 22.50 13.97 -18.23
C TYR A 930 21.92 13.75 -19.64
N ASP A 931 22.69 14.11 -20.65
CA ASP A 931 22.37 13.84 -22.06
C ASP A 931 23.12 12.57 -22.48
N ASN A 932 22.37 11.50 -22.73
CA ASN A 932 22.92 10.22 -23.17
C ASN A 932 23.57 10.31 -24.56
N ASN A 933 23.04 11.16 -25.48
CA ASN A 933 23.55 11.25 -26.85
C ASN A 933 24.88 12.00 -26.91
N MET A 934 25.04 13.01 -26.07
CA MET A 934 26.27 13.81 -25.97
C MET A 934 27.22 13.32 -24.86
N GLU A 935 26.83 12.27 -24.12
CA GLU A 935 27.52 11.72 -22.94
C GLU A 935 28.02 12.80 -21.96
N GLN A 936 27.20 13.81 -21.70
CA GLN A 936 27.61 14.96 -20.88
C GLN A 936 26.55 15.43 -19.90
N LEU A 937 27.04 15.99 -18.78
CA LEU A 937 26.23 16.68 -17.80
C LEU A 937 25.99 18.12 -18.25
N ILE A 938 24.73 18.41 -18.56
CA ILE A 938 24.22 19.77 -18.75
C ILE A 938 23.94 20.34 -17.36
N VAL A 939 24.68 21.40 -16.99
CA VAL A 939 24.65 22.01 -15.66
C VAL A 939 24.25 23.46 -15.80
N GLY A 940 23.09 23.83 -15.24
CA GLY A 940 22.63 25.22 -15.18
C GLY A 940 23.40 26.04 -14.15
N GLU A 941 23.43 27.37 -14.32
CA GLU A 941 24.20 28.26 -13.45
C GLU A 941 23.77 28.21 -11.97
N ALA A 942 22.48 27.97 -11.72
CA ALA A 942 21.90 27.86 -10.39
C ALA A 942 22.20 26.51 -9.68
N SER A 943 22.82 25.55 -10.37
CA SER A 943 23.18 24.26 -9.79
C SER A 943 24.32 24.39 -8.77
N ASN A 944 24.24 23.63 -7.69
CA ASN A 944 25.36 23.50 -6.75
C ASN A 944 26.59 22.79 -7.38
N LEU A 945 26.41 22.08 -8.50
CA LEU A 945 27.47 21.45 -9.28
C LEU A 945 28.27 22.46 -10.12
N ASN A 946 27.72 23.65 -10.35
CA ASN A 946 28.33 24.66 -11.22
C ASN A 946 29.73 25.06 -10.73
N HIS A 947 29.88 25.42 -9.45
CA HIS A 947 31.18 25.81 -8.90
C HIS A 947 32.21 24.67 -8.92
N PRO A 948 31.93 23.44 -8.43
CA PRO A 948 32.86 22.33 -8.56
C PRO A 948 33.28 22.01 -10.00
N LYS A 949 32.33 22.02 -10.96
CA LYS A 949 32.62 21.80 -12.38
C LYS A 949 33.56 22.88 -12.91
N LYS A 950 33.20 24.16 -12.72
CA LYS A 950 33.99 25.29 -13.22
C LYS A 950 35.38 25.36 -12.60
N LEU A 951 35.50 25.10 -11.30
CA LEU A 951 36.80 25.02 -10.63
C LEU A 951 37.66 23.91 -11.24
N THR A 952 37.06 22.74 -11.46
CA THR A 952 37.74 21.60 -12.09
C THR A 952 38.21 21.95 -13.50
N ASP A 953 37.35 22.54 -14.33
CA ASP A 953 37.72 22.99 -15.67
C ASP A 953 38.88 24.00 -15.65
N LEU A 954 38.86 24.95 -14.70
CA LEU A 954 39.86 26.01 -14.60
C LEU A 954 41.23 25.47 -14.16
N TYR A 955 41.31 24.70 -13.06
CA TYR A 955 42.62 24.19 -12.64
C TYR A 955 43.15 23.12 -13.59
N ARG A 956 42.25 22.39 -14.28
CA ARG A 956 42.63 21.49 -15.36
C ARG A 956 43.19 22.21 -16.60
N LYS A 957 43.18 23.52 -16.71
CA LYS A 957 43.90 24.17 -17.83
C LYS A 957 45.41 24.18 -17.61
N PHE A 958 45.87 24.22 -16.36
CA PHE A 958 47.29 24.37 -16.04
C PHE A 958 47.87 23.17 -15.26
N TYR A 959 47.07 22.44 -14.49
CA TYR A 959 47.52 21.36 -13.60
C TYR A 959 46.82 20.02 -13.88
N ARG A 960 47.57 18.91 -13.86
CA ARG A 960 47.11 17.52 -13.83
C ARG A 960 47.80 16.77 -12.70
N ALA A 961 47.18 15.71 -12.20
CA ALA A 961 47.88 14.75 -11.35
C ALA A 961 48.93 13.97 -12.17
N ASN A 962 50.04 13.57 -11.53
CA ASN A 962 51.14 12.86 -12.22
C ASN A 962 50.76 11.47 -12.74
N LYS A 963 49.92 10.75 -12.00
CA LYS A 963 49.45 9.43 -12.43
C LYS A 963 48.32 9.60 -13.43
N ARG A 964 48.51 9.01 -14.62
CA ARG A 964 47.52 9.00 -15.71
C ARG A 964 46.25 8.20 -15.35
N TYR A 965 46.40 7.07 -14.66
CA TYR A 965 45.29 6.22 -14.21
C TYR A 965 45.25 6.20 -12.69
N ASN A 966 44.05 6.37 -12.13
CA ASN A 966 43.77 6.31 -10.70
C ASN A 966 44.74 7.18 -9.84
N PRO A 967 44.81 8.50 -10.07
CA PRO A 967 45.61 9.38 -9.21
C PRO A 967 45.05 9.41 -7.78
N LYS A 968 45.93 9.70 -6.80
CA LYS A 968 45.54 9.87 -5.40
C LYS A 968 44.65 11.11 -5.23
N SER A 969 43.64 11.04 -4.36
CA SER A 969 42.72 12.16 -4.09
C SER A 969 43.45 13.46 -3.75
N ASN A 970 44.46 13.39 -2.87
CA ASN A 970 45.26 14.55 -2.45
C ASN A 970 46.05 15.20 -3.61
N ALA A 971 46.39 14.42 -4.64
CA ALA A 971 47.08 14.91 -5.83
C ALA A 971 46.11 15.69 -6.72
N VAL A 972 44.92 15.12 -6.94
CA VAL A 972 43.87 15.75 -7.76
C VAL A 972 43.41 17.08 -7.15
N LEU A 973 43.25 17.12 -5.83
CA LEU A 973 42.71 18.29 -5.12
C LEU A 973 43.75 19.36 -4.77
N LYS A 974 45.02 19.17 -5.15
CA LYS A 974 46.12 20.03 -4.71
C LYS A 974 45.93 21.53 -4.99
N PRO A 975 45.44 21.96 -6.16
CA PRO A 975 45.19 23.38 -6.42
C PRO A 975 44.07 23.98 -5.55
N ILE A 976 43.01 23.20 -5.28
CA ILE A 976 41.89 23.59 -4.41
C ILE A 976 42.37 23.74 -2.96
N ASP A 977 43.17 22.77 -2.49
CA ASP A 977 43.66 22.74 -1.12
C ASP A 977 44.55 23.96 -0.82
N ILE A 978 45.43 24.32 -1.75
CA ILE A 978 46.30 25.51 -1.60
C ILE A 978 45.48 26.80 -1.65
N ALA A 979 44.51 26.91 -2.55
CA ALA A 979 43.65 28.09 -2.62
C ALA A 979 42.85 28.28 -1.32
N ALA A 980 42.22 27.22 -0.81
CA ALA A 980 41.47 27.25 0.44
C ALA A 980 42.39 27.58 1.63
N GLU A 981 43.54 26.91 1.75
CA GLU A 981 44.50 27.13 2.84
C GLU A 981 45.04 28.56 2.86
N THR A 982 45.25 29.16 1.68
CA THR A 982 45.73 30.54 1.54
C THR A 982 44.69 31.53 2.04
N ILE A 983 43.42 31.36 1.69
CA ILE A 983 42.33 32.23 2.16
C ILE A 983 42.12 32.12 3.68
N LEU A 984 42.28 30.91 4.23
CA LEU A 984 42.14 30.67 5.66
C LEU A 984 43.26 31.31 6.49
N LYS A 985 44.49 31.32 5.96
CA LYS A 985 45.65 31.92 6.63
C LYS A 985 45.79 33.42 6.38
N ALA A 986 45.15 33.96 5.34
CA ALA A 986 45.23 35.36 4.99
C ALA A 986 44.60 36.25 6.08
N GLU A 987 45.30 37.32 6.46
CA GLU A 987 44.84 38.26 7.48
C GLU A 987 43.67 39.11 6.96
N SER A 988 42.50 39.06 7.63
CA SER A 988 41.26 39.74 7.16
C SER A 988 41.34 41.26 7.07
N SER A 989 42.26 41.88 7.82
CA SER A 989 42.53 43.32 7.82
C SER A 989 43.30 43.77 6.57
N VAL A 990 44.04 42.86 5.92
CA VAL A 990 45.01 43.19 4.86
C VAL A 990 44.58 42.62 3.51
N PHE A 991 44.01 41.42 3.48
CA PHE A 991 43.66 40.72 2.24
C PHE A 991 42.14 40.68 2.03
N GLN A 992 41.64 41.54 1.13
CA GLN A 992 40.24 41.64 0.69
C GLN A 992 40.15 41.87 -0.83
N GLY A 993 39.14 41.33 -1.49
CA GLY A 993 38.93 41.51 -2.93
C GLY A 993 40.14 41.08 -3.76
N GLU A 994 40.59 41.96 -4.65
CA GLU A 994 41.72 41.71 -5.56
C GLU A 994 43.04 41.38 -4.83
N THR A 995 43.27 41.91 -3.63
CA THR A 995 44.50 41.57 -2.88
C THR A 995 44.51 40.10 -2.43
N LEU A 996 43.34 39.53 -2.13
CA LEU A 996 43.18 38.12 -1.79
C LEU A 996 43.30 37.23 -3.04
N VAL A 997 42.79 37.68 -4.20
CA VAL A 997 42.99 37.02 -5.50
C VAL A 997 44.47 36.88 -5.81
N VAL A 998 45.24 37.97 -5.67
CA VAL A 998 46.69 37.97 -5.92
C VAL A 998 47.43 37.04 -4.96
N ALA A 999 47.03 37.00 -3.67
CA ALA A 999 47.63 36.11 -2.68
C ALA A 999 47.41 34.63 -3.04
N VAL A 1000 46.19 34.26 -3.42
CA VAL A 1000 45.86 32.89 -3.88
C VAL A 1000 46.64 32.55 -5.15
N ALA A 1001 46.64 33.44 -6.14
CA ALA A 1001 47.39 33.23 -7.38
C ALA A 1001 48.89 33.01 -7.10
N ALA A 1002 49.50 33.80 -6.21
CA ALA A 1002 50.91 33.67 -5.84
C ALA A 1002 51.25 32.30 -5.21
N GLU A 1003 50.41 31.78 -4.31
CA GLU A 1003 50.63 30.46 -3.72
C GLU A 1003 50.42 29.31 -4.72
N VAL A 1004 49.44 29.45 -5.63
CA VAL A 1004 49.25 28.48 -6.72
C VAL A 1004 50.41 28.55 -7.73
N PHE A 1005 51.00 29.72 -7.99
CA PHE A 1005 52.23 29.81 -8.79
C PHE A 1005 53.39 29.07 -8.15
N LYS A 1006 53.59 29.22 -6.84
CA LYS A 1006 54.61 28.46 -6.11
C LYS A 1006 54.36 26.95 -6.16
N LEU A 1007 53.11 26.50 -6.27
CA LEU A 1007 52.83 25.10 -6.58
C LEU A 1007 53.34 24.74 -7.99
N MET A 1008 52.98 25.53 -9.00
CA MET A 1008 53.37 25.25 -10.38
C MET A 1008 54.90 25.28 -10.57
N ASP A 1009 55.62 26.21 -9.96
CA ASP A 1009 57.08 26.23 -10.04
C ASP A 1009 57.70 24.96 -9.45
N ARG A 1010 57.13 24.43 -8.36
CA ARG A 1010 57.56 23.15 -7.80
C ARG A 1010 57.20 21.96 -8.70
N VAL A 1011 56.05 22.01 -9.38
CA VAL A 1011 55.64 21.01 -10.39
C VAL A 1011 56.60 21.01 -11.57
N HIS A 1012 56.93 22.18 -12.14
CA HIS A 1012 57.94 22.33 -13.20
C HIS A 1012 59.32 21.84 -12.76
N ALA A 1013 59.70 22.09 -11.50
CA ALA A 1013 60.94 21.59 -10.91
C ALA A 1013 60.89 20.10 -10.53
N SER A 1014 59.78 19.40 -10.76
CA SER A 1014 59.56 18.00 -10.35
C SER A 1014 59.76 17.75 -8.84
N THR A 1015 59.56 18.79 -8.01
CA THR A 1015 59.68 18.74 -6.54
C THR A 1015 58.33 18.67 -5.82
N ALA A 1016 57.23 18.80 -6.57
CA ALA A 1016 55.87 18.59 -6.09
C ALA A 1016 55.11 17.63 -7.02
N GLU A 1017 54.07 16.99 -6.48
CA GLU A 1017 53.19 16.11 -7.26
C GLU A 1017 52.33 16.92 -8.25
N GLY A 1018 52.29 16.48 -9.50
CA GLY A 1018 51.51 17.07 -10.59
C GLY A 1018 52.28 17.24 -11.89
N HIS A 1019 51.56 17.40 -12.99
CA HIS A 1019 52.06 17.64 -14.34
C HIS A 1019 51.42 18.93 -14.90
N TRP A 1020 52.20 19.69 -15.69
CA TRP A 1020 51.84 20.98 -16.26
C TRP A 1020 51.38 20.78 -17.70
N ILE A 1021 50.28 21.44 -18.09
CA ILE A 1021 49.70 21.31 -19.44
C ILE A 1021 50.20 22.41 -20.38
N ILE A 1022 50.38 23.63 -19.85
CA ILE A 1022 50.76 24.81 -20.63
C ILE A 1022 52.27 25.01 -20.52
N SER A 1023 52.97 25.00 -21.65
CA SER A 1023 54.42 25.21 -21.72
C SER A 1023 54.83 26.69 -21.66
N LYS A 1024 53.95 27.59 -22.15
CA LYS A 1024 54.18 29.04 -22.13
C LYS A 1024 53.81 29.64 -20.78
N ARG A 1025 54.81 30.15 -20.06
CA ARG A 1025 54.64 30.70 -18.69
C ARG A 1025 53.61 31.83 -18.59
N GLU A 1026 53.46 32.67 -19.61
CA GLU A 1026 52.48 33.78 -19.57
C GLU A 1026 51.04 33.29 -19.70
N GLU A 1027 50.80 32.27 -20.55
CA GLU A 1027 49.48 31.63 -20.69
C GLU A 1027 49.12 30.82 -19.43
N GLU A 1028 50.10 30.13 -18.82
CA GLU A 1028 49.95 29.47 -17.51
C GLU A 1028 49.59 30.48 -16.43
N ARG A 1029 50.23 31.66 -16.44
CA ARG A 1029 49.92 32.75 -15.50
C ARG A 1029 48.50 33.24 -15.60
N GLN A 1030 48.02 33.45 -16.81
CA GLN A 1030 46.63 33.87 -16.98
C GLN A 1030 45.66 32.79 -16.48
N ALA A 1031 45.91 31.51 -16.78
CA ALA A 1031 45.04 30.41 -16.34
C ALA A 1031 45.00 30.26 -14.79
N VAL A 1032 46.14 30.44 -14.12
CA VAL A 1032 46.21 30.44 -12.64
C VAL A 1032 45.47 31.65 -12.05
N LEU A 1033 45.62 32.84 -12.66
CA LEU A 1033 44.91 34.04 -12.22
C LEU A 1033 43.39 33.88 -12.37
N ASP A 1034 42.92 33.30 -13.49
CA ASP A 1034 41.50 33.04 -13.73
C ASP A 1034 40.91 32.08 -12.69
N PHE A 1035 41.66 31.00 -12.35
CA PHE A 1035 41.29 30.08 -11.27
C PHE A 1035 41.22 30.79 -9.91
N ALA A 1036 42.25 31.55 -9.55
CA ALA A 1036 42.32 32.26 -8.27
C ALA A 1036 41.18 33.30 -8.15
N ARG A 1037 40.93 34.07 -9.21
CA ARG A 1037 39.85 35.06 -9.29
C ARG A 1037 38.48 34.39 -9.12
N TYR A 1038 38.23 33.29 -9.81
CA TYR A 1038 36.96 32.56 -9.67
C TYR A 1038 36.79 31.98 -8.26
N PHE A 1039 37.82 31.36 -7.68
CA PHE A 1039 37.76 30.78 -6.34
C PHE A 1039 37.51 31.83 -5.26
N VAL A 1040 38.16 33.00 -5.36
CA VAL A 1040 37.97 34.08 -4.38
C VAL A 1040 36.65 34.80 -4.60
N THR A 1041 36.37 35.29 -5.80
CA THR A 1041 35.21 36.18 -6.05
C THR A 1041 33.90 35.39 -6.14
N GLU A 1042 33.84 34.32 -6.93
CA GLU A 1042 32.58 33.60 -7.16
C GLU A 1042 32.27 32.59 -6.04
N VAL A 1043 33.29 31.88 -5.54
CA VAL A 1043 33.08 30.83 -4.53
C VAL A 1043 33.16 31.40 -3.11
N PHE A 1044 34.24 32.07 -2.73
CA PHE A 1044 34.42 32.52 -1.35
C PHE A 1044 33.59 33.79 -1.02
N GLU A 1045 33.73 34.86 -1.79
CA GLU A 1045 33.07 36.14 -1.50
C GLU A 1045 31.57 36.11 -1.77
N LYS A 1046 31.14 35.58 -2.92
CA LYS A 1046 29.71 35.48 -3.26
C LYS A 1046 29.03 34.28 -2.59
N SER A 1047 29.43 33.05 -2.91
CA SER A 1047 28.69 31.86 -2.48
C SER A 1047 28.81 31.56 -0.98
N PHE A 1048 29.99 31.82 -0.40
CA PHE A 1048 30.21 31.69 1.05
C PHE A 1048 30.07 33.01 1.81
N ALA A 1049 29.69 34.12 1.16
CA ALA A 1049 29.54 35.43 1.78
C ALA A 1049 30.79 35.90 2.57
N GLY A 1050 31.98 35.47 2.15
CA GLY A 1050 33.25 35.74 2.84
C GLY A 1050 33.45 35.00 4.17
N ASP A 1051 32.60 34.02 4.50
CA ASP A 1051 32.66 33.28 5.76
C ASP A 1051 33.75 32.20 5.73
N ARG A 1052 34.85 32.43 6.46
CA ARG A 1052 35.95 31.46 6.61
C ARG A 1052 35.54 30.17 7.33
N ALA A 1053 34.48 30.17 8.15
CA ALA A 1053 33.98 28.96 8.81
C ALA A 1053 33.35 28.00 7.79
N ARG A 1054 32.68 28.53 6.76
CA ARG A 1054 32.20 27.73 5.62
C ARG A 1054 33.34 27.14 4.80
N LEU A 1055 34.47 27.86 4.73
CA LEU A 1055 35.68 27.45 4.04
C LEU A 1055 36.51 26.39 4.80
N THR A 1056 36.37 26.30 6.13
CA THR A 1056 36.98 25.25 6.98
C THR A 1056 36.04 24.08 7.28
N GLY A 1057 34.75 24.26 7.03
CA GLY A 1057 33.69 23.36 7.46
C GLY A 1057 33.26 22.32 6.42
N ARG A 1058 32.01 21.89 6.53
CA ARG A 1058 31.42 20.84 5.69
C ARG A 1058 31.31 21.25 4.21
N GLN A 1059 31.08 22.54 3.92
CA GLN A 1059 30.81 23.02 2.56
C GLN A 1059 32.02 22.90 1.63
N VAL A 1060 33.23 23.23 2.09
CA VAL A 1060 34.45 23.00 1.28
C VAL A 1060 34.73 21.52 1.08
N ASN A 1061 34.45 20.66 2.07
CA ASN A 1061 34.59 19.22 1.88
C ASN A 1061 33.64 18.68 0.80
N LEU A 1062 32.42 19.22 0.68
CA LEU A 1062 31.51 18.89 -0.42
C LEU A 1062 32.09 19.30 -1.77
N ILE A 1063 32.63 20.52 -1.89
CA ILE A 1063 33.29 20.99 -3.13
C ILE A 1063 34.48 20.08 -3.46
N ARG A 1064 35.34 19.80 -2.48
CA ARG A 1064 36.51 18.92 -2.64
C ARG A 1064 36.12 17.54 -3.15
N HIS A 1065 35.20 16.85 -2.46
CA HIS A 1065 34.75 15.53 -2.88
C HIS A 1065 34.17 15.56 -4.30
N THR A 1066 33.38 16.58 -4.62
CA THR A 1066 32.77 16.73 -5.95
C THR A 1066 33.83 16.97 -7.03
N CYS A 1067 34.77 17.89 -6.82
CA CYS A 1067 35.86 18.17 -7.75
C CYS A 1067 36.74 16.95 -8.02
N GLU A 1068 36.98 16.11 -7.00
CA GLU A 1068 37.72 14.86 -7.19
C GLU A 1068 37.03 13.96 -8.21
N PHE A 1069 35.71 13.73 -8.05
CA PHE A 1069 34.98 12.81 -8.93
C PHE A 1069 34.76 13.39 -10.32
N ILE A 1070 34.52 14.70 -10.46
CA ILE A 1070 34.45 15.37 -11.77
C ILE A 1070 35.79 15.24 -12.50
N TYR A 1071 36.90 15.50 -11.81
CA TYR A 1071 38.22 15.37 -12.42
C TYR A 1071 38.47 13.96 -12.95
N ARG A 1072 38.03 12.93 -12.22
CA ARG A 1072 38.18 11.54 -12.68
C ARG A 1072 37.35 11.22 -13.92
N LEU A 1073 36.14 11.77 -14.02
CA LEU A 1073 35.31 11.63 -15.22
C LEU A 1073 35.96 12.28 -16.44
N GLU A 1074 36.53 13.48 -16.28
CA GLU A 1074 37.21 14.18 -17.37
C GLU A 1074 38.53 13.50 -17.76
N ASP A 1075 39.29 12.95 -16.81
CA ASP A 1075 40.49 12.14 -17.11
C ASP A 1075 40.13 10.86 -17.87
N ASP A 1076 39.04 10.20 -17.52
CA ASP A 1076 38.57 8.99 -18.20
C ASP A 1076 38.14 9.27 -19.65
N LYS A 1077 37.43 10.38 -19.88
CA LYS A 1077 37.08 10.87 -21.23
C LYS A 1077 38.31 11.15 -22.08
N GLU A 1078 39.27 11.92 -21.55
CA GLU A 1078 40.53 12.23 -22.24
C GLU A 1078 41.34 10.94 -22.54
N ASN A 1079 41.36 9.98 -21.62
CA ASN A 1079 42.06 8.71 -21.79
C ASN A 1079 41.41 7.82 -22.86
N SER A 1080 40.08 7.79 -22.92
CA SER A 1080 39.32 7.03 -23.92
C SER A 1080 39.55 7.58 -25.34
N ALA A 1081 39.42 8.90 -25.51
CA ALA A 1081 39.65 9.56 -26.81
C ALA A 1081 41.08 9.36 -27.34
N ARG A 1082 42.08 9.35 -26.45
CA ARG A 1082 43.49 9.08 -26.84
C ARG A 1082 43.73 7.63 -27.23
N ASN A 1083 43.01 6.69 -26.61
CA ASN A 1083 43.11 5.28 -26.96
C ASN A 1083 42.43 5.01 -28.32
N GLU A 1084 41.33 5.68 -28.63
CA GLU A 1084 40.70 5.60 -29.96
C GLU A 1084 41.65 6.14 -31.05
N GLN A 1085 42.26 7.31 -30.83
CA GLN A 1085 43.26 7.90 -31.74
C GLN A 1085 44.53 7.03 -31.92
N SER A 1086 44.96 6.31 -30.88
CA SER A 1086 46.11 5.39 -30.98
C SER A 1086 45.77 4.05 -31.64
N THR A 1087 44.49 3.70 -31.72
CA THR A 1087 44.00 2.49 -32.40
C THR A 1087 43.81 2.76 -33.89
N GLU A 1088 43.23 3.91 -34.26
CA GLU A 1088 43.11 4.36 -35.66
C GLU A 1088 44.48 4.58 -36.34
N SER A 1089 45.48 5.10 -35.60
CA SER A 1089 46.84 5.29 -36.15
C SER A 1089 47.66 4.00 -36.31
N ASN A 1090 47.24 2.88 -35.73
CA ASN A 1090 47.87 1.57 -35.93
C ASN A 1090 47.24 0.77 -37.08
N ASP A 1091 45.99 1.06 -37.48
CA ASP A 1091 45.34 0.42 -38.63
C ASP A 1091 45.78 1.04 -39.98
N ASP A 1092 46.18 2.32 -39.99
CA ASP A 1092 46.81 2.96 -41.15
C ASP A 1092 48.30 2.58 -41.35
N GLY A 1093 48.86 1.77 -40.44
CA GLY A 1093 50.25 1.30 -40.48
C GLY A 1093 50.45 -0.06 -41.15
N ASN A 1094 49.39 -0.70 -41.66
CA ASN A 1094 49.42 -2.05 -42.23
C ASN A 1094 48.75 -2.14 -43.62
N GLN A 1095 49.00 -1.14 -44.48
CA GLN A 1095 48.83 -1.25 -45.94
C GLN A 1095 50.17 -1.42 -46.66
#